data_AF-A0A6L8EFS2-F1
#
_entry.id   AF-A0A6L8EFS2-F1
#
_cell.length_a   1.000
_cell.length_b   1.000
_cell.length_c   1.000
_cell.angle_alpha   90.00
_cell.angle_beta   90.00
_cell.angle_gamma   90.00
#
_symmetry.space_group_name_H-M   'P 1'
#
loop_
_entity.id
_entity.type
_entity.pdbx_description
1 polymer ?
#
loop_
_entity_poly.entity_id
_entity_poly.type
_entity_poly.pdbx_seq_one_letter_code
_entity_poly.pdbx_strand_id
1 'polypeptide(L)'
;DAPADPEVSVSAGGAVTEGGKASFTVSASPAPSAPLDVTLTVAQSGDVAAAGATGDRTVTVPTSGSVTVEVATEDDSADEPDGSVSVTVKDGTGYTVSSAQASATAAVRDNDDAPADPEVSVSAGGAVTEGGKASFTVSASPAPSAPLDVTLTVAQTGDVAAAGATGSRTVTVPTSGSITVEVATDDDSADEPDGSVSVTVKDGTGYTVSSAQASATAAVRDNDDAPADPEVSVSAGGAVTEGGKASFTVSASPAPSAPLDVALTVAQSGDVAAAGATGSRTVTVPTSGSVTVEVATEDDSADEPDGSVSVTVKDGAGYTVSSGSASATVAVRDNDDRAPDPETPALSVFDATANESDGEIRFTVRLSGKSDKWIKVRYRTRESTPVSAQKNRDYLDTDWFKNHRWEVVFPPGRTEQQFYVTLFNDNHAEDPETFEVVLHSPSADATIADGVAVGTIVNSDPMPAAWLGRFGRAVAEQALDGIGNRLVARRGEAESAHEPGLRGMIGGLPIGGHRGAPSEASTQPDASGAAAFGLQAGRFPGGGAPMTHESSAYADLGQLLLGSQFAYTGKQDASGGAPGFWGRGSQARFDAREGELGLDGEVMTAMLGADYARNSWLAGMALMQSRGGGGFRGPEAGADVPVTDGAIRTTLTAAIPYASWRPSERLELWSAAGYGAGETTLETETAELLEAKIDWALAAAGLRSDLFTLPGGAAVAWVSDALWARTGSDRADGLAATDSSVSRLRLGVEGRRLFALSGGGSLALKLEIGARRDGGDAETGLGAEIGGGIAWTAPRLGLTLDLAGRTLVTHEDRAMRNRGFSAALAYDPAPDSRRGLSLSLRRDIGDPAGGELDALFANEPIARHMHGQDAGRWTAEIAYGLPAFGARFVGVPHLSYGVSYGAREIGFGWRLAPEAHIGAPDVSLAIQATRREGLLMPADHRIGIEIRGRW
;
A
#
# COMPACT_ATOMS: atom_id res chain seq x y z
N ASP A 1 -77.39 58.78 3.16
CA ASP A 1 -75.98 58.52 3.53
C ASP A 1 -75.13 58.42 2.30
N ALA A 2 -74.13 59.27 2.17
CA ALA A 2 -73.10 59.11 1.15
C ALA A 2 -72.31 57.82 1.48
N PRO A 3 -71.94 56.99 0.48
CA PRO A 3 -71.09 55.84 0.74
C PRO A 3 -69.77 56.32 1.34
N ALA A 4 -69.30 55.65 2.39
CA ALA A 4 -68.00 55.96 2.99
C ALA A 4 -66.89 55.73 1.96
N ASP A 5 -65.94 56.67 1.89
CA ASP A 5 -64.76 56.53 1.04
C ASP A 5 -63.98 55.26 1.43
N PRO A 6 -63.49 54.48 0.46
CA PRO A 6 -62.73 53.27 0.73
C PRO A 6 -61.40 53.56 1.41
N GLU A 7 -61.00 52.71 2.36
CA GLU A 7 -59.67 52.72 2.96
C GLU A 7 -58.69 51.95 2.06
N VAL A 8 -57.59 52.58 1.66
CA VAL A 8 -56.56 52.00 0.80
C VAL A 8 -55.37 51.52 1.64
N SER A 9 -54.95 50.28 1.40
CA SER A 9 -53.77 49.66 2.00
C SER A 9 -52.83 49.10 0.95
N VAL A 10 -51.56 48.92 1.31
CA VAL A 10 -50.56 48.24 0.48
C VAL A 10 -49.89 47.11 1.27
N SER A 11 -49.66 45.98 0.60
CA SER A 11 -48.84 44.87 1.11
C SER A 11 -47.76 44.48 0.10
N ALA A 12 -46.61 44.03 0.59
CA ALA A 12 -45.51 43.54 -0.24
C ALA A 12 -45.63 42.02 -0.42
N GLY A 13 -45.13 41.53 -1.56
CA GLY A 13 -44.87 40.11 -1.80
C GLY A 13 -43.64 39.61 -1.03
N GLY A 14 -43.17 38.42 -1.38
CA GLY A 14 -41.94 37.86 -0.82
C GLY A 14 -40.68 38.64 -1.23
N ALA A 15 -39.56 38.35 -0.56
CA ALA A 15 -38.25 38.84 -0.97
C ALA A 15 -37.93 38.36 -2.39
N VAL A 16 -37.22 39.21 -3.14
CA VAL A 16 -36.72 38.89 -4.48
C VAL A 16 -35.20 38.92 -4.47
N THR A 17 -34.59 38.26 -5.44
CA THR A 17 -33.19 38.45 -5.78
C THR A 17 -33.09 39.55 -6.85
N GLU A 18 -31.94 40.19 -6.96
CA GLU A 18 -31.63 41.12 -8.04
C GLU A 18 -31.98 40.55 -9.44
N GLY A 19 -32.38 41.43 -10.36
CA GLY A 19 -33.06 41.10 -11.62
C GLY A 19 -34.53 40.65 -11.51
N GLY A 20 -35.00 40.37 -10.30
CA GLY A 20 -36.40 40.06 -10.01
C GLY A 20 -37.35 41.27 -10.11
N LYS A 21 -38.64 41.02 -9.94
CA LYS A 21 -39.65 42.09 -9.80
C LYS A 21 -40.31 42.00 -8.43
N ALA A 22 -40.11 43.03 -7.61
CA ALA A 22 -40.82 43.17 -6.33
C ALA A 22 -42.30 43.49 -6.60
N SER A 23 -43.21 42.67 -6.06
CA SER A 23 -44.64 42.84 -6.24
C SER A 23 -45.30 43.45 -5.01
N PHE A 24 -46.21 44.39 -5.23
CA PHE A 24 -46.99 45.06 -4.18
C PHE A 24 -48.47 44.99 -4.52
N THR A 25 -49.32 44.63 -3.56
CA THR A 25 -50.77 44.61 -3.76
C THR A 25 -51.39 45.82 -3.08
N VAL A 26 -52.01 46.70 -3.87
CA VAL A 26 -52.77 47.85 -3.39
C VAL A 26 -54.24 47.45 -3.34
N SER A 27 -54.86 47.58 -2.17
CA SER A 27 -56.24 47.14 -1.91
C SER A 27 -57.08 48.30 -1.39
N ALA A 28 -58.35 48.35 -1.75
CA ALA A 28 -59.32 49.34 -1.31
C ALA A 28 -60.55 48.65 -0.66
N SER A 29 -60.89 49.03 0.57
CA SER A 29 -61.98 48.40 1.34
C SER A 29 -62.96 49.45 1.91
N PRO A 30 -64.27 49.37 1.60
CA PRO A 30 -64.89 48.44 0.66
C PRO A 30 -64.42 48.65 -0.78
N ALA A 31 -64.63 47.68 -1.68
CA ALA A 31 -64.24 47.82 -3.08
C ALA A 31 -64.93 49.05 -3.72
N PRO A 32 -64.20 49.85 -4.53
CA PRO A 32 -64.73 51.10 -5.03
C PRO A 32 -65.83 50.86 -6.09
N SER A 33 -66.85 51.71 -6.10
CA SER A 33 -67.99 51.58 -7.02
C SER A 33 -67.69 52.02 -8.46
N ALA A 34 -66.55 52.68 -8.68
CA ALA A 34 -65.95 53.02 -9.96
C ALA A 34 -64.41 52.89 -9.84
N PRO A 35 -63.65 52.83 -10.94
CA PRO A 35 -62.19 52.81 -10.89
C PRO A 35 -61.64 53.97 -10.05
N LEU A 36 -60.75 53.66 -9.10
CA LEU A 36 -60.21 54.61 -8.12
C LEU A 36 -58.72 54.84 -8.38
N ASP A 37 -58.34 56.07 -8.71
CA ASP A 37 -56.94 56.45 -8.88
C ASP A 37 -56.27 56.69 -7.53
N VAL A 38 -55.24 55.90 -7.23
CA VAL A 38 -54.45 55.95 -6.00
C VAL A 38 -53.03 56.39 -6.35
N THR A 39 -52.53 57.40 -5.64
CA THR A 39 -51.14 57.84 -5.81
C THR A 39 -50.23 57.10 -4.85
N LEU A 40 -49.12 56.57 -5.36
CA LEU A 40 -48.09 55.85 -4.62
C LEU A 40 -46.74 56.54 -4.80
N THR A 41 -45.85 56.37 -3.84
CA THR A 41 -44.42 56.68 -3.97
C THR A 41 -43.62 55.40 -3.80
N VAL A 42 -42.71 55.14 -4.73
CA VAL A 42 -41.75 54.04 -4.65
C VAL A 42 -40.40 54.58 -4.23
N ALA A 43 -39.79 53.99 -3.21
CA ALA A 43 -38.45 54.33 -2.72
C ALA A 43 -37.60 53.06 -2.57
N GLN A 44 -36.28 53.22 -2.54
CA GLN A 44 -35.34 52.12 -2.35
C GLN A 44 -34.41 52.39 -1.16
N SER A 45 -33.80 51.32 -0.64
CA SER A 45 -32.64 51.33 0.24
C SER A 45 -31.58 50.42 -0.38
N GLY A 46 -30.36 50.92 -0.56
CA GLY A 46 -29.38 50.31 -1.47
C GLY A 46 -29.56 50.79 -2.91
N ASP A 47 -28.75 50.30 -3.84
CA ASP A 47 -28.85 50.62 -5.28
C ASP A 47 -29.61 49.54 -6.08
N VAL A 48 -30.67 49.01 -5.48
CA VAL A 48 -31.29 47.77 -5.95
C VAL A 48 -32.40 47.92 -6.98
N ALA A 49 -32.95 49.14 -7.19
CA ALA A 49 -34.08 49.32 -8.11
C ALA A 49 -33.59 49.81 -9.48
N ALA A 50 -34.12 49.18 -10.55
CA ALA A 50 -33.76 49.54 -11.91
C ALA A 50 -34.02 51.03 -12.20
N ALA A 51 -33.19 51.64 -13.05
CA ALA A 51 -33.31 53.04 -13.42
C ALA A 51 -34.76 53.45 -13.80
N GLY A 52 -35.31 54.43 -13.08
CA GLY A 52 -36.68 54.93 -13.28
C GLY A 52 -37.79 54.16 -12.55
N ALA A 53 -37.43 53.14 -11.76
CA ALA A 53 -38.40 52.36 -10.96
C ALA A 53 -38.79 53.06 -9.63
N THR A 54 -38.09 54.11 -9.21
CA THR A 54 -38.42 54.90 -8.01
C THR A 54 -39.21 56.18 -8.36
N GLY A 55 -39.87 56.78 -7.37
CA GLY A 55 -40.66 58.01 -7.50
C GLY A 55 -42.17 57.80 -7.45
N ASP A 56 -42.90 58.88 -7.74
CA ASP A 56 -44.37 58.90 -7.67
C ASP A 56 -45.01 58.25 -8.89
N ARG A 57 -46.04 57.42 -8.64
CA ARG A 57 -46.85 56.78 -9.69
C ARG A 57 -48.32 56.73 -9.28
N THR A 58 -49.23 56.87 -10.24
CA THR A 58 -50.67 56.68 -10.03
C THR A 58 -51.07 55.30 -10.53
N VAL A 59 -51.78 54.54 -9.69
CA VAL A 59 -52.37 53.25 -10.05
C VAL A 59 -53.89 53.32 -9.93
N THR A 60 -54.61 52.74 -10.87
CA THR A 60 -56.06 52.65 -10.81
C THR A 60 -56.48 51.34 -10.15
N VAL A 61 -57.09 51.40 -8.97
CA VAL A 61 -57.71 50.25 -8.31
C VAL A 61 -59.07 49.98 -8.99
N PRO A 62 -59.26 48.81 -9.61
CA PRO A 62 -60.52 48.45 -10.28
C PRO A 62 -61.64 48.18 -9.28
N THR A 63 -62.88 48.06 -9.78
CA THR A 63 -64.06 47.73 -8.96
C THR A 63 -64.00 46.34 -8.30
N SER A 64 -62.98 45.52 -8.60
CA SER A 64 -62.67 44.28 -7.88
C SER A 64 -61.94 44.50 -6.56
N GLY A 65 -61.49 45.73 -6.26
CA GLY A 65 -60.97 46.12 -4.95
C GLY A 65 -59.46 45.99 -4.74
N SER A 66 -58.70 45.48 -5.71
CA SER A 66 -57.22 45.46 -5.61
C SER A 66 -56.52 45.44 -6.97
N VAL A 67 -55.25 45.84 -6.97
CA VAL A 67 -54.34 45.85 -8.13
C VAL A 67 -52.91 45.53 -7.68
N THR A 68 -52.17 44.81 -8.52
CA THR A 68 -50.74 44.52 -8.28
C THR A 68 -49.87 45.55 -9.00
N VAL A 69 -48.89 46.07 -8.29
CA VAL A 69 -47.85 46.98 -8.78
C VAL A 69 -46.52 46.25 -8.71
N GLU A 70 -45.82 46.16 -9.83
CA GLU A 70 -44.46 45.62 -9.89
C GLU A 70 -43.43 46.76 -9.87
N VAL A 71 -42.33 46.54 -9.18
CA VAL A 71 -41.12 47.37 -9.20
C VAL A 71 -39.96 46.48 -9.65
N ALA A 72 -39.31 46.85 -10.75
CA ALA A 72 -38.16 46.12 -11.26
C ALA A 72 -36.91 46.42 -10.42
N THR A 73 -36.12 45.40 -10.12
CA THR A 73 -34.78 45.51 -9.54
C THR A 73 -33.72 45.38 -10.63
N GLU A 74 -32.54 45.95 -10.41
CA GLU A 74 -31.39 45.80 -11.30
C GLU A 74 -30.74 44.42 -11.06
N ASP A 75 -30.10 43.84 -12.08
CA ASP A 75 -29.25 42.63 -12.02
C ASP A 75 -27.91 43.06 -12.57
N ASP A 76 -26.91 43.20 -11.72
CA ASP A 76 -25.58 43.55 -12.18
C ASP A 76 -24.52 42.51 -11.80
N SER A 77 -23.32 42.93 -11.50
CA SER A 77 -22.21 42.02 -11.17
C SER A 77 -21.37 42.54 -10.01
N ALA A 78 -21.88 43.54 -9.30
CA ALA A 78 -21.21 44.15 -8.16
C ALA A 78 -21.71 43.45 -6.89
N ASP A 79 -20.78 43.00 -6.05
CA ASP A 79 -21.11 42.53 -4.69
C ASP A 79 -21.50 43.74 -3.83
N GLU A 80 -22.77 43.75 -3.43
CA GLU A 80 -23.44 44.85 -2.75
C GLU A 80 -24.23 44.34 -1.53
N PRO A 81 -24.42 45.16 -0.48
CA PRO A 81 -25.25 44.74 0.65
C PRO A 81 -26.73 44.59 0.24
N ASP A 82 -27.39 43.51 0.67
CA ASP A 82 -28.86 43.31 0.56
C ASP A 82 -29.66 44.61 0.78
N GLY A 83 -30.49 44.96 -0.21
CA GLY A 83 -31.30 46.17 -0.22
C GLY A 83 -32.81 45.93 -0.07
N SER A 84 -33.60 46.96 -0.38
CA SER A 84 -35.06 46.85 -0.41
C SER A 84 -35.76 47.90 -1.26
N VAL A 85 -36.97 47.57 -1.69
CA VAL A 85 -37.90 48.49 -2.34
C VAL A 85 -39.12 48.67 -1.44
N SER A 86 -39.60 49.90 -1.30
CA SER A 86 -40.80 50.23 -0.53
C SER A 86 -41.81 51.00 -1.36
N VAL A 87 -43.10 50.74 -1.14
CA VAL A 87 -44.23 51.45 -1.74
C VAL A 87 -45.04 52.08 -0.63
N THR A 88 -45.29 53.39 -0.73
CA THR A 88 -46.11 54.16 0.21
C THR A 88 -47.31 54.76 -0.51
N VAL A 89 -48.50 54.58 0.04
CA VAL A 89 -49.74 55.19 -0.44
C VAL A 89 -49.79 56.65 0.01
N LYS A 90 -50.01 57.58 -0.92
CA LYS A 90 -50.18 59.01 -0.63
C LYS A 90 -51.64 59.36 -0.39
N ASP A 91 -51.87 60.41 0.40
CA ASP A 91 -53.19 61.01 0.56
C ASP A 91 -53.75 61.46 -0.80
N GLY A 92 -55.04 61.23 -1.01
CA GLY A 92 -55.73 61.56 -2.25
C GLY A 92 -57.21 61.85 -2.03
N THR A 93 -57.94 62.05 -3.13
CA THR A 93 -59.39 62.34 -3.10
C THR A 93 -60.19 61.08 -3.38
N GLY A 94 -61.24 60.82 -2.59
CA GLY A 94 -62.13 59.67 -2.79
C GLY A 94 -61.65 58.36 -2.17
N TYR A 95 -60.65 58.43 -1.27
CA TYR A 95 -60.20 57.33 -0.42
C TYR A 95 -59.51 57.87 0.85
N THR A 96 -59.38 57.02 1.87
CA THR A 96 -58.52 57.27 3.04
C THR A 96 -57.34 56.31 3.02
N VAL A 97 -56.19 56.71 3.58
CA VAL A 97 -55.01 55.84 3.67
C VAL A 97 -55.05 55.05 4.97
N SER A 98 -54.78 53.75 4.90
CA SER A 98 -54.75 52.91 6.09
C SER A 98 -53.61 53.30 7.03
N SER A 99 -53.92 53.62 8.28
CA SER A 99 -52.89 53.96 9.28
C SER A 99 -51.98 52.78 9.64
N ALA A 100 -52.41 51.54 9.38
CA ALA A 100 -51.64 50.33 9.68
C ALA A 100 -50.86 49.79 8.48
N GLN A 101 -51.28 50.13 7.26
CA GLN A 101 -50.76 49.58 6.00
C GLN A 101 -50.58 50.67 4.94
N ALA A 102 -50.12 51.85 5.36
CA ALA A 102 -49.81 52.98 4.46
C ALA A 102 -48.57 52.71 3.60
N SER A 103 -47.67 51.84 4.06
CA SER A 103 -46.44 51.48 3.35
C SER A 103 -46.12 50.00 3.49
N ALA A 104 -45.50 49.42 2.47
CA ALA A 104 -44.96 48.07 2.52
C ALA A 104 -43.57 48.02 1.87
N THR A 105 -42.72 47.10 2.33
CA THR A 105 -41.34 46.94 1.88
C THR A 105 -41.07 45.50 1.48
N ALA A 106 -40.46 45.30 0.31
CA ALA A 106 -39.95 44.03 -0.16
C ALA A 106 -38.42 44.05 -0.09
N ALA A 107 -37.80 43.01 0.48
CA ALA A 107 -36.35 42.86 0.50
C ALA A 107 -35.84 42.41 -0.88
N VAL A 108 -34.66 42.91 -1.27
CA VAL A 108 -33.94 42.55 -2.48
C VAL A 108 -32.59 41.99 -2.05
N ARG A 109 -32.29 40.75 -2.43
CA ARG A 109 -31.02 40.08 -2.10
C ARG A 109 -30.05 40.21 -3.25
N ASP A 110 -28.82 40.57 -2.92
CA ASP A 110 -27.70 40.51 -3.86
C ASP A 110 -27.40 39.02 -4.18
N ASN A 111 -27.01 38.76 -5.42
CA ASN A 111 -26.60 37.44 -5.92
C ASN A 111 -25.14 37.37 -6.36
N ASP A 112 -24.36 38.40 -6.11
CA ASP A 112 -22.93 38.41 -6.38
C ASP A 112 -22.12 38.19 -5.09
N ASP A 113 -21.04 37.39 -5.15
CA ASP A 113 -20.17 37.09 -4.00
C ASP A 113 -18.82 37.82 -4.17
N ALA A 114 -18.25 38.32 -3.05
CA ALA A 114 -16.87 38.82 -3.02
C ALA A 114 -15.86 37.76 -3.51
N PRO A 115 -14.84 38.11 -4.32
CA PRO A 115 -13.78 37.18 -4.70
C PRO A 115 -13.00 36.69 -3.48
N ALA A 116 -12.85 35.37 -3.32
CA ALA A 116 -12.04 34.80 -2.24
C ALA A 116 -10.54 35.13 -2.40
N ASP A 117 -9.88 35.47 -1.28
CA ASP A 117 -8.42 35.63 -1.24
C ASP A 117 -7.72 34.31 -1.66
N PRO A 118 -6.69 34.36 -2.51
CA PRO A 118 -5.97 33.18 -2.95
C PRO A 118 -5.15 32.52 -1.82
N GLU A 119 -5.11 31.18 -1.80
CA GLU A 119 -4.18 30.41 -0.98
C GLU A 119 -2.85 30.22 -1.72
N VAL A 120 -1.73 30.59 -1.08
CA VAL A 120 -0.38 30.50 -1.64
C VAL A 120 0.35 29.27 -1.11
N SER A 121 0.90 28.49 -2.02
CA SER A 121 1.75 27.32 -1.75
C SER A 121 3.10 27.43 -2.44
N VAL A 122 4.08 26.68 -1.95
CA VAL A 122 5.38 26.51 -2.61
C VAL A 122 5.72 25.03 -2.78
N SER A 123 6.33 24.70 -3.92
CA SER A 123 6.87 23.37 -4.23
C SER A 123 8.31 23.48 -4.72
N ALA A 124 9.14 22.49 -4.43
CA ALA A 124 10.51 22.43 -4.91
C ALA A 124 10.60 21.60 -6.20
N GLY A 125 11.56 21.92 -7.06
CA GLY A 125 11.96 21.08 -8.18
C GLY A 125 12.80 19.88 -7.74
N GLY A 126 13.45 19.23 -8.70
CA GLY A 126 14.38 18.13 -8.41
C GLY A 126 15.64 18.58 -7.65
N ALA A 127 16.40 17.61 -7.15
CA ALA A 127 17.71 17.85 -6.57
C ALA A 127 18.66 18.45 -7.62
N VAL A 128 19.57 19.31 -7.16
CA VAL A 128 20.63 19.91 -7.98
C VAL A 128 22.00 19.50 -7.43
N THR A 129 23.01 19.60 -8.27
CA THR A 129 24.42 19.57 -7.85
C THR A 129 24.86 21.02 -7.62
N GLU A 130 25.88 21.22 -6.80
CA GLU A 130 26.54 22.52 -6.62
C GLU A 130 26.89 23.20 -7.96
N GLY A 131 26.86 24.53 -7.95
CA GLY A 131 26.80 25.37 -9.17
C GLY A 131 25.47 25.38 -9.94
N GLY A 132 24.55 24.48 -9.61
CA GLY A 132 23.18 24.46 -10.13
C GLY A 132 22.30 25.59 -9.58
N LYS A 133 21.06 25.66 -10.10
CA LYS A 133 20.02 26.53 -9.55
C LYS A 133 18.85 25.71 -9.07
N ALA A 134 18.58 25.74 -7.76
CA ALA A 134 17.40 25.12 -7.18
C ALA A 134 16.15 25.93 -7.55
N SER A 135 15.19 25.30 -8.21
CA SER A 135 13.94 25.94 -8.64
C SER A 135 12.80 25.67 -7.66
N PHE A 136 12.04 26.70 -7.32
CA PHE A 136 10.84 26.61 -6.48
C PHE A 136 9.65 27.22 -7.21
N THR A 137 8.51 26.55 -7.24
CA THR A 137 7.30 27.10 -7.86
C THR A 137 6.35 27.57 -6.75
N VAL A 138 6.09 28.87 -6.74
CA VAL A 138 5.11 29.52 -5.85
C VAL A 138 3.81 29.65 -6.61
N SER A 139 2.73 29.11 -6.07
CA SER A 139 1.40 29.07 -6.71
C SER A 139 0.36 29.73 -5.81
N ALA A 140 -0.63 30.39 -6.41
CA ALA A 140 -1.75 31.03 -5.74
C ALA A 140 -3.06 30.47 -6.34
N SER A 141 -3.96 29.96 -5.47
CA SER A 141 -5.22 29.36 -5.89
C SER A 141 -6.42 29.90 -5.07
N PRO A 142 -7.46 30.47 -5.70
CA PRO A 142 -7.57 30.73 -7.15
C PRO A 142 -6.49 31.68 -7.67
N ALA A 143 -6.29 31.75 -8.99
CA ALA A 143 -5.32 32.69 -9.56
C ALA A 143 -5.72 34.13 -9.21
N PRO A 144 -4.79 35.01 -8.80
CA PRO A 144 -5.13 36.34 -8.32
C PRO A 144 -5.61 37.22 -9.49
N SER A 145 -6.61 38.07 -9.22
CA SER A 145 -7.18 38.99 -10.23
C SER A 145 -6.27 40.18 -10.57
N ALA A 146 -5.25 40.44 -9.75
CA ALA A 146 -4.17 41.39 -9.96
C ALA A 146 -2.82 40.79 -9.51
N PRO A 147 -1.65 41.31 -9.93
CA PRO A 147 -0.36 40.83 -9.47
C PRO A 147 -0.27 40.85 -7.93
N LEU A 148 0.13 39.72 -7.34
CA LEU A 148 0.10 39.48 -5.90
C LEU A 148 1.53 39.40 -5.33
N ASP A 149 1.90 40.32 -4.45
CA ASP A 149 3.20 40.31 -3.79
C ASP A 149 3.23 39.32 -2.61
N VAL A 150 4.09 38.31 -2.72
CA VAL A 150 4.29 37.23 -1.74
C VAL A 150 5.69 37.33 -1.14
N THR A 151 5.77 37.35 0.19
CA THR A 151 7.06 37.33 0.88
C THR A 151 7.51 35.90 1.16
N LEU A 152 8.75 35.57 0.80
CA LEU A 152 9.38 34.28 1.00
C LEU A 152 10.62 34.44 1.89
N THR A 153 10.99 33.39 2.60
CA THR A 153 12.29 33.28 3.27
C THR A 153 13.03 32.08 2.72
N VAL A 154 14.28 32.28 2.32
CA VAL A 154 15.18 31.23 1.85
C VAL A 154 16.20 30.91 2.92
N ALA A 155 16.34 29.63 3.23
CA ALA A 155 17.30 29.11 4.20
C ALA A 155 18.09 27.95 3.58
N GLN A 156 19.24 27.63 4.16
CA GLN A 156 20.08 26.52 3.74
C GLN A 156 20.42 25.60 4.91
N THR A 157 20.80 24.37 4.60
CA THR A 157 21.51 23.44 5.50
C THR A 157 22.78 23.01 4.76
N GLY A 158 23.93 23.11 5.42
CA GLY A 158 25.25 23.10 4.74
C GLY A 158 25.66 24.49 4.28
N ASP A 159 26.82 24.61 3.62
CA ASP A 159 27.30 25.86 3.00
C ASP A 159 26.99 25.95 1.50
N VAL A 160 25.88 25.33 1.09
CA VAL A 160 25.58 25.06 -0.32
C VAL A 160 25.01 26.23 -1.13
N ALA A 161 24.57 27.34 -0.50
CA ALA A 161 23.91 28.43 -1.23
C ALA A 161 24.87 29.58 -1.51
N ALA A 162 24.86 30.08 -2.75
CA ALA A 162 25.73 31.18 -3.15
C ALA A 162 25.52 32.43 -2.27
N ALA A 163 26.59 33.21 -2.09
CA ALA A 163 26.57 34.41 -1.25
C ALA A 163 25.40 35.37 -1.59
N GLY A 164 24.52 35.61 -0.60
CA GLY A 164 23.34 36.48 -0.75
C GLY A 164 22.09 35.78 -1.30
N ALA A 165 22.13 34.46 -1.53
CA ALA A 165 20.98 33.68 -1.97
C ALA A 165 20.00 33.35 -0.83
N THR A 166 20.42 33.43 0.43
CA THR A 166 19.56 33.21 1.62
C THR A 166 18.94 34.53 2.13
N GLY A 167 17.88 34.41 2.93
CA GLY A 167 17.18 35.54 3.55
C GLY A 167 15.78 35.80 2.97
N SER A 168 15.20 36.94 3.37
CA SER A 168 13.85 37.33 2.96
C SER A 168 13.84 37.94 1.55
N ARG A 169 12.88 37.54 0.72
CA ARG A 169 12.67 38.06 -0.64
C ARG A 169 11.18 38.21 -0.93
N THR A 170 10.79 39.22 -1.70
CA THR A 170 9.41 39.40 -2.17
C THR A 170 9.33 39.01 -3.65
N VAL A 171 8.35 38.20 -4.02
CA VAL A 171 8.07 37.79 -5.39
C VAL A 171 6.64 38.16 -5.75
N THR A 172 6.41 38.59 -6.99
CA THR A 172 5.07 38.94 -7.46
C THR A 172 4.49 37.78 -8.25
N VAL A 173 3.48 37.09 -7.70
CA VAL A 173 2.73 36.05 -8.41
C VAL A 173 1.83 36.73 -9.47
N PRO A 174 2.01 36.44 -10.76
CA PRO A 174 1.20 37.04 -11.82
C PRO A 174 -0.23 36.50 -11.82
N THR A 175 -1.11 37.13 -12.60
CA THR A 175 -2.51 36.68 -12.77
C THR A 175 -2.65 35.31 -13.45
N SER A 176 -1.56 34.70 -13.91
CA SER A 176 -1.53 33.28 -14.33
C SER A 176 -1.51 32.30 -13.15
N GLY A 177 -1.33 32.77 -11.91
CA GLY A 177 -1.45 31.97 -10.70
C GLY A 177 -0.17 31.30 -10.20
N SER A 178 0.97 31.44 -10.89
CA SER A 178 2.24 30.89 -10.40
C SER A 178 3.48 31.60 -10.94
N ILE A 179 4.58 31.49 -10.20
CA ILE A 179 5.91 32.00 -10.57
C ILE A 179 7.00 31.03 -10.11
N THR A 180 8.06 30.89 -10.90
CA THR A 180 9.26 30.14 -10.52
C THR A 180 10.31 31.06 -9.89
N VAL A 181 10.84 30.64 -8.76
CA VAL A 181 11.88 31.29 -7.98
C VAL A 181 13.12 30.41 -8.01
N GLU A 182 14.23 30.93 -8.54
CA GLU A 182 15.51 30.23 -8.52
C GLU A 182 16.33 30.65 -7.30
N VAL A 183 17.06 29.70 -6.71
CA VAL A 183 18.10 29.93 -5.70
C VAL A 183 19.40 29.36 -6.24
N ALA A 184 20.42 30.20 -6.37
CA ALA A 184 21.74 29.77 -6.82
C ALA A 184 22.48 29.03 -5.69
N THR A 185 23.13 27.92 -6.03
CA THR A 185 24.07 27.21 -5.14
C THR A 185 25.49 27.66 -5.46
N ASP A 186 26.41 27.57 -4.48
CA ASP A 186 27.83 27.83 -4.74
C ASP A 186 28.43 26.62 -5.49
N ASP A 187 29.51 26.84 -6.24
CA ASP A 187 30.32 25.79 -6.90
C ASP A 187 31.76 26.06 -6.51
N ASP A 188 32.19 25.44 -5.41
CA ASP A 188 33.54 25.64 -4.93
C ASP A 188 34.41 24.39 -5.14
N SER A 189 35.38 24.16 -4.28
CA SER A 189 36.26 22.99 -4.40
C SER A 189 36.52 22.35 -3.05
N ALA A 190 35.66 22.63 -2.07
CA ALA A 190 35.71 22.07 -0.74
C ALA A 190 34.84 20.81 -0.72
N ASP A 191 35.40 19.72 -0.18
CA ASP A 191 34.62 18.52 0.13
C ASP A 191 33.71 18.82 1.32
N GLU A 192 32.40 18.83 1.06
CA GLU A 192 31.37 19.20 2.03
C GLU A 192 30.27 18.13 2.04
N PRO A 193 29.58 17.92 3.18
CA PRO A 193 28.43 17.03 3.19
C PRO A 193 27.27 17.61 2.37
N ASP A 194 26.61 16.77 1.58
CA ASP A 194 25.34 17.08 0.88
C ASP A 194 24.40 17.96 1.73
N GLY A 195 23.94 19.05 1.14
CA GLY A 195 23.10 20.04 1.81
C GLY A 195 21.72 20.22 1.19
N SER A 196 21.08 21.35 1.52
CA SER A 196 19.78 21.69 0.94
C SER A 196 19.47 23.19 1.02
N VAL A 197 18.60 23.63 0.13
CA VAL A 197 17.98 24.95 0.15
C VAL A 197 16.48 24.78 0.40
N SER A 198 15.90 25.62 1.26
CA SER A 198 14.47 25.63 1.53
C SER A 198 13.87 27.02 1.32
N VAL A 199 12.64 27.07 0.82
CA VAL A 199 11.85 28.29 0.65
C VAL A 199 10.59 28.16 1.49
N THR A 200 10.33 29.16 2.33
CA THR A 200 9.13 29.25 3.18
C THR A 200 8.33 30.49 2.81
N VAL A 201 7.04 30.33 2.54
CA VAL A 201 6.08 31.43 2.34
C VAL A 201 5.76 32.06 3.69
N LYS A 202 5.80 33.39 3.76
CA LYS A 202 5.43 34.18 4.96
C LYS A 202 4.01 34.72 4.82
N ASP A 203 3.36 34.91 5.96
CA ASP A 203 2.06 35.58 6.04
C ASP A 203 2.14 36.99 5.43
N GLY A 204 1.09 37.37 4.71
CA GLY A 204 0.98 38.67 4.03
C GLY A 204 -0.47 39.13 3.91
N THR A 205 -0.70 40.16 3.10
CA THR A 205 -2.03 40.75 2.87
C THR A 205 -2.56 40.35 1.49
N GLY A 206 -3.84 40.00 1.38
CA GLY A 206 -4.48 39.63 0.12
C GLY A 206 -4.21 38.19 -0.32
N TYR A 207 -3.73 37.34 0.59
CA TYR A 207 -3.60 35.90 0.41
C TYR A 207 -3.55 35.17 1.76
N THR A 208 -3.78 33.86 1.74
CA THR A 208 -3.54 32.96 2.88
C THR A 208 -2.38 32.02 2.56
N VAL A 209 -1.66 31.52 3.57
CA VAL A 209 -0.55 30.57 3.37
C VAL A 209 -1.04 29.14 3.55
N SER A 210 -0.67 28.25 2.64
CA SER A 210 -1.08 26.85 2.70
C SER A 210 -0.48 26.12 3.90
N SER A 211 -1.34 25.56 4.75
CA SER A 211 -0.89 24.78 5.92
C SER A 211 -0.12 23.50 5.56
N ALA A 212 -0.36 22.94 4.37
CA ALA A 212 0.31 21.73 3.90
C ALA A 212 1.57 22.02 3.05
N GLN A 213 1.65 23.21 2.45
CA GLN A 213 2.69 23.58 1.48
C GLN A 213 3.27 24.97 1.76
N ALA A 214 3.41 25.32 3.04
CA ALA A 214 4.00 26.59 3.49
C ALA A 214 5.51 26.66 3.22
N SER A 215 6.19 25.51 3.12
CA SER A 215 7.61 25.41 2.82
C SER A 215 7.91 24.25 1.88
N ALA A 216 9.00 24.38 1.11
CA ALA A 216 9.53 23.32 0.27
C ALA A 216 11.06 23.33 0.34
N THR A 217 11.67 22.17 0.17
CA THR A 217 13.13 21.97 0.26
C THR A 217 13.63 21.24 -0.98
N ALA A 218 14.71 21.75 -1.57
CA ALA A 218 15.47 21.10 -2.64
C ALA A 218 16.83 20.64 -2.10
N ALA A 219 17.19 19.38 -2.35
CA ALA A 219 18.51 18.85 -1.99
C ALA A 219 19.59 19.39 -2.94
N VAL A 220 20.77 19.65 -2.41
CA VAL A 220 21.96 20.10 -3.14
C VAL A 220 23.07 19.09 -2.85
N ARG A 221 23.60 18.45 -3.91
CA ARG A 221 24.71 17.50 -3.80
C ARG A 221 26.04 18.20 -3.98
N ASP A 222 26.98 17.88 -3.10
CA ASP A 222 28.37 18.26 -3.29
C ASP A 222 28.96 17.49 -4.48
N ASN A 223 29.82 18.13 -5.26
CA ASN A 223 30.56 17.51 -6.36
C ASN A 223 32.07 17.41 -6.13
N ASP A 224 32.53 17.77 -4.93
CA ASP A 224 33.95 17.89 -4.61
C ASP A 224 34.44 16.83 -3.61
N ASP A 225 33.82 15.62 -3.67
CA ASP A 225 34.19 14.42 -2.91
C ASP A 225 35.71 14.30 -2.69
N ALA A 226 36.13 14.22 -1.42
CA ALA A 226 37.53 13.93 -1.10
C ALA A 226 37.97 12.61 -1.76
N PRO A 227 39.14 12.57 -2.42
CA PRO A 227 39.63 11.33 -2.99
C PRO A 227 39.76 10.26 -1.91
N ALA A 228 39.13 9.11 -2.10
CA ALA A 228 39.26 7.99 -1.18
C ALA A 228 40.74 7.63 -0.99
N ASP A 229 41.15 7.40 0.27
CA ASP A 229 42.47 6.86 0.58
C ASP A 229 42.69 5.59 -0.25
N PRO A 230 43.78 5.48 -1.02
CA PRO A 230 43.98 4.36 -1.91
C PRO A 230 44.17 3.05 -1.13
N GLU A 231 43.55 1.98 -1.60
CA GLU A 231 43.79 0.64 -1.07
C GLU A 231 45.07 0.08 -1.69
N VAL A 232 46.04 -0.26 -0.85
CA VAL A 232 47.32 -0.83 -1.25
C VAL A 232 47.27 -2.35 -1.19
N SER A 233 47.61 -2.97 -2.31
CA SER A 233 47.77 -4.42 -2.47
C SER A 233 49.19 -4.74 -2.93
N VAL A 234 49.65 -5.95 -2.64
CA VAL A 234 50.88 -6.50 -3.20
C VAL A 234 50.57 -7.79 -3.94
N SER A 235 51.14 -7.94 -5.14
CA SER A 235 51.08 -9.16 -5.94
C SER A 235 52.48 -9.71 -6.18
N ALA A 236 52.60 -11.02 -6.21
CA ALA A 236 53.85 -11.71 -6.53
C ALA A 236 54.05 -11.79 -8.04
N GLY A 237 55.29 -11.64 -8.49
CA GLY A 237 55.69 -12.07 -9.83
C GLY A 237 55.76 -13.59 -9.94
N GLY A 238 56.23 -14.07 -11.09
CA GLY A 238 56.48 -15.50 -11.29
C GLY A 238 57.53 -16.04 -10.32
N ALA A 239 57.52 -17.35 -10.10
CA ALA A 239 58.58 -18.05 -9.37
C ALA A 239 59.94 -17.77 -10.03
N VAL A 240 60.97 -17.64 -9.20
CA VAL A 240 62.35 -17.44 -9.64
C VAL A 240 63.20 -18.62 -9.22
N THR A 241 64.36 -18.74 -9.86
CA THR A 241 65.43 -19.64 -9.47
C THR A 241 66.43 -18.86 -8.62
N GLU A 242 67.18 -19.53 -7.75
CA GLU A 242 68.28 -18.91 -7.00
C GLU A 242 69.25 -18.14 -7.91
N GLY A 243 69.82 -17.05 -7.38
CA GLY A 243 70.47 -15.99 -8.16
C GLY A 243 69.54 -15.04 -8.95
N GLY A 244 68.25 -15.35 -9.04
CA GLY A 244 67.22 -14.49 -9.61
C GLY A 244 66.83 -13.29 -8.73
N LYS A 245 65.93 -12.44 -9.23
CA LYS A 245 65.32 -11.39 -8.42
C LYS A 245 63.83 -11.66 -8.29
N ALA A 246 63.38 -11.92 -7.06
CA ALA A 246 61.95 -12.02 -6.76
C ALA A 246 61.31 -10.64 -6.92
N SER A 247 60.37 -10.51 -7.86
CA SER A 247 59.67 -9.25 -8.14
C SER A 247 58.29 -9.24 -7.48
N PHE A 248 57.94 -8.14 -6.84
CA PHE A 248 56.61 -7.88 -6.27
C PHE A 248 56.06 -6.60 -6.86
N THR A 249 54.78 -6.56 -7.21
CA THR A 249 54.13 -5.31 -7.65
C THR A 249 53.23 -4.81 -6.54
N VAL A 250 53.58 -3.66 -5.97
CA VAL A 250 52.77 -2.95 -4.99
C VAL A 250 51.89 -1.98 -5.78
N SER A 251 50.58 -2.10 -5.63
CA SER A 251 49.58 -1.30 -6.35
C SER A 251 48.68 -0.57 -5.36
N ALA A 252 48.27 0.65 -5.71
CA ALA A 252 47.38 1.50 -4.96
C ALA A 252 46.16 1.82 -5.84
N SER A 253 44.96 1.53 -5.36
CA SER A 253 43.71 1.76 -6.08
C SER A 253 42.71 2.57 -5.23
N PRO A 254 42.24 3.74 -5.69
CA PRO A 254 42.65 4.43 -6.92
C PRO A 254 44.14 4.83 -6.92
N ALA A 255 44.70 5.17 -8.10
CA ALA A 255 46.09 5.63 -8.17
C ALA A 255 46.25 6.93 -7.35
N PRO A 256 47.30 7.07 -6.53
CA PRO A 256 47.43 8.21 -5.63
C PRO A 256 47.72 9.50 -6.42
N SER A 257 47.15 10.61 -5.98
CA SER A 257 47.31 11.93 -6.63
C SER A 257 48.70 12.56 -6.40
N ALA A 258 49.45 12.06 -5.42
CA ALA A 258 50.85 12.37 -5.14
C ALA A 258 51.64 11.08 -4.81
N PRO A 259 52.99 11.08 -4.89
CA PRO A 259 53.79 9.91 -4.51
C PRO A 259 53.48 9.44 -3.08
N LEU A 260 53.16 8.15 -2.93
CA LEU A 260 52.68 7.56 -1.68
C LEU A 260 53.74 6.62 -1.08
N ASP A 261 54.23 6.91 0.12
CA ASP A 261 55.19 6.05 0.82
C ASP A 261 54.48 4.91 1.56
N VAL A 262 54.75 3.68 1.11
CA VAL A 262 54.19 2.44 1.65
C VAL A 262 55.24 1.67 2.44
N ALA A 263 54.92 1.33 3.69
CA ALA A 263 55.77 0.49 4.52
C ALA A 263 55.56 -1.00 4.21
N LEU A 264 56.65 -1.73 4.03
CA LEU A 264 56.68 -3.15 3.71
C LEU A 264 57.58 -3.90 4.70
N THR A 265 57.33 -5.19 4.89
CA THR A 265 58.28 -6.12 5.52
C THR A 265 58.57 -7.25 4.56
N VAL A 266 59.85 -7.50 4.31
CA VAL A 266 60.34 -8.63 3.52
C VAL A 266 60.76 -9.75 4.46
N ALA A 267 60.24 -10.95 4.25
CA ALA A 267 60.62 -12.15 4.96
C ALA A 267 61.02 -13.26 3.98
N GLN A 268 61.68 -14.30 4.49
CA GLN A 268 62.05 -15.48 3.71
C GLN A 268 61.66 -16.77 4.45
N SER A 269 61.46 -17.85 3.70
CA SER A 269 61.44 -19.23 4.17
C SER A 269 62.54 -19.98 3.43
N GLY A 270 63.44 -20.64 4.15
CA GLY A 270 64.72 -21.14 3.61
C GLY A 270 65.84 -20.09 3.75
N ASP A 271 67.02 -20.38 3.20
CA ASP A 271 68.17 -19.46 3.17
C ASP A 271 68.35 -18.81 1.78
N VAL A 272 67.23 -18.43 1.15
CA VAL A 272 67.20 -18.08 -0.28
C VAL A 272 67.45 -16.60 -0.59
N ALA A 273 67.23 -15.67 0.36
CA ALA A 273 67.40 -14.25 0.07
C ALA A 273 68.83 -13.79 0.37
N ALA A 274 69.38 -12.96 -0.51
CA ALA A 274 70.73 -12.43 -0.34
C ALA A 274 70.88 -11.65 0.99
N ALA A 275 72.08 -11.69 1.57
CA ALA A 275 72.37 -11.02 2.84
C ALA A 275 71.89 -9.54 2.87
N GLY A 276 70.98 -9.22 3.79
CA GLY A 276 70.41 -7.88 3.97
C GLY A 276 69.17 -7.57 3.11
N ALA A 277 68.63 -8.53 2.36
CA ALA A 277 67.43 -8.37 1.54
C ALA A 277 66.10 -8.49 2.34
N THR A 278 66.15 -9.01 3.57
CA THR A 278 65.02 -9.16 4.49
C THR A 278 64.91 -8.01 5.48
N GLY A 279 63.73 -7.81 6.08
CA GLY A 279 63.45 -6.76 7.07
C GLY A 279 62.48 -5.69 6.57
N SER A 280 62.38 -4.60 7.33
CA SER A 280 61.47 -3.48 7.02
C SER A 280 62.01 -2.60 5.89
N ARG A 281 61.14 -2.25 4.93
CA ARG A 281 61.45 -1.40 3.78
C ARG A 281 60.33 -0.38 3.60
N THR A 282 60.64 0.74 2.94
CA THR A 282 59.64 1.71 2.47
C THR A 282 59.77 1.81 0.97
N VAL A 283 58.65 1.77 0.26
CA VAL A 283 58.59 1.99 -1.20
C VAL A 283 57.64 3.13 -1.50
N THR A 284 57.99 3.98 -2.47
CA THR A 284 57.11 5.05 -2.93
C THR A 284 56.32 4.57 -4.15
N VAL A 285 55.00 4.44 -4.02
CA VAL A 285 54.09 4.21 -5.15
C VAL A 285 53.90 5.53 -5.90
N PRO A 286 54.28 5.62 -7.18
CA PRO A 286 54.11 6.82 -7.99
C PRO A 286 52.64 7.06 -8.36
N THR A 287 52.35 8.23 -8.92
CA THR A 287 51.00 8.61 -9.39
C THR A 287 50.47 7.74 -10.54
N SER A 288 51.29 6.83 -11.09
CA SER A 288 50.83 5.79 -12.01
C SER A 288 50.12 4.62 -11.33
N GLY A 289 50.08 4.58 -9.99
CA GLY A 289 49.30 3.60 -9.21
C GLY A 289 50.01 2.31 -8.86
N SER A 290 51.24 2.05 -9.33
CA SER A 290 52.00 0.86 -8.94
C SER A 290 53.51 1.02 -9.06
N VAL A 291 54.25 0.21 -8.30
CA VAL A 291 55.72 0.14 -8.31
C VAL A 291 56.18 -1.31 -8.13
N THR A 292 57.25 -1.67 -8.83
CA THR A 292 57.89 -2.99 -8.68
C THR A 292 58.97 -2.94 -7.60
N VAL A 293 58.89 -3.85 -6.64
CA VAL A 293 59.90 -4.08 -5.60
C VAL A 293 60.64 -5.37 -5.96
N GLU A 294 61.97 -5.28 -6.11
CA GLU A 294 62.83 -6.44 -6.31
C GLU A 294 63.52 -6.83 -5.00
N VAL A 295 63.53 -8.13 -4.71
CA VAL A 295 64.29 -8.75 -3.63
C VAL A 295 65.28 -9.72 -4.28
N ALA A 296 66.57 -9.52 -4.04
CA ALA A 296 67.62 -10.39 -4.58
C ALA A 296 67.69 -11.71 -3.81
N THR A 297 67.81 -12.81 -4.54
CA THR A 297 68.12 -14.14 -3.97
C THR A 297 69.62 -14.44 -4.13
N GLU A 298 70.17 -15.25 -3.23
CA GLU A 298 71.55 -15.72 -3.35
C GLU A 298 71.61 -16.88 -4.37
N ASP A 299 72.75 -17.07 -5.03
CA ASP A 299 73.04 -18.22 -5.92
C ASP A 299 74.22 -18.92 -5.30
N ASP A 300 74.11 -20.21 -5.01
CA ASP A 300 75.25 -20.96 -4.49
C ASP A 300 75.49 -22.30 -5.21
N SER A 301 75.79 -23.37 -4.46
CA SER A 301 76.04 -24.70 -5.03
C SER A 301 75.55 -25.80 -4.09
N ALA A 302 74.79 -25.42 -3.07
CA ALA A 302 74.23 -26.31 -2.07
C ALA A 302 72.86 -26.77 -2.55
N ASP A 303 72.64 -28.08 -2.54
CA ASP A 303 71.32 -28.68 -2.75
C ASP A 303 70.46 -28.40 -1.51
N GLU A 304 69.48 -27.51 -1.66
CA GLU A 304 68.62 -26.99 -0.62
C GLU A 304 67.13 -27.14 -0.99
N PRO A 305 66.22 -27.32 -0.02
CA PRO A 305 64.80 -27.35 -0.35
C PRO A 305 64.32 -25.99 -0.87
N ASP A 306 63.49 -26.00 -1.94
CA ASP A 306 62.79 -24.82 -2.46
C ASP A 306 62.27 -23.91 -1.33
N GLY A 307 62.68 -22.65 -1.41
CA GLY A 307 62.31 -21.61 -0.46
C GLY A 307 61.32 -20.60 -1.02
N SER A 308 61.18 -19.49 -0.31
CA SER A 308 60.37 -18.37 -0.80
C SER A 308 60.78 -17.05 -0.16
N VAL A 309 60.47 -15.96 -0.88
CA VAL A 309 60.50 -14.60 -0.35
C VAL A 309 59.07 -14.11 -0.27
N SER A 310 58.70 -13.48 0.83
CA SER A 310 57.40 -12.83 0.98
C SER A 310 57.53 -11.35 1.30
N VAL A 311 56.60 -10.56 0.78
CA VAL A 311 56.45 -9.13 1.07
C VAL A 311 55.08 -8.93 1.68
N THR A 312 55.04 -8.32 2.86
CA THR A 312 53.81 -7.92 3.55
C THR A 312 53.73 -6.41 3.65
N VAL A 313 52.65 -5.82 3.17
CA VAL A 313 52.32 -4.41 3.34
C VAL A 313 51.94 -4.17 4.81
N LYS A 314 52.46 -3.09 5.40
CA LYS A 314 52.13 -2.67 6.76
C LYS A 314 51.18 -1.47 6.70
N ASP A 315 50.37 -1.33 7.75
CA ASP A 315 49.52 -0.16 7.94
C ASP A 315 50.37 1.12 7.94
N GLY A 316 49.85 2.16 7.30
CA GLY A 316 50.49 3.46 7.18
C GLY A 316 49.46 4.59 7.11
N ALA A 317 49.92 5.83 7.00
CA ALA A 317 49.03 6.99 6.86
C ALA A 317 48.78 7.29 5.38
N GLY A 318 47.53 7.62 5.02
CA GLY A 318 47.14 8.00 3.66
C GLY A 318 46.94 6.82 2.70
N TYR A 319 46.75 5.61 3.24
CA TYR A 319 46.33 4.43 2.48
C TYR A 319 45.72 3.38 3.42
N THR A 320 44.92 2.48 2.87
CA THR A 320 44.44 1.27 3.56
C THR A 320 45.14 0.04 2.99
N VAL A 321 45.23 -1.04 3.77
CA VAL A 321 45.86 -2.30 3.32
C VAL A 321 44.78 -3.28 2.90
N SER A 322 44.93 -3.85 1.70
CA SER A 322 43.97 -4.82 1.17
C SER A 322 43.92 -6.09 2.01
N SER A 323 42.76 -6.39 2.60
CA SER A 323 42.59 -7.56 3.47
C SER A 323 42.83 -8.90 2.75
N GLY A 324 42.56 -8.95 1.43
CA GLY A 324 42.80 -10.12 0.58
C GLY A 324 44.14 -10.14 -0.15
N SER A 325 44.94 -9.07 -0.08
CA SER A 325 46.21 -8.95 -0.82
C SER A 325 47.28 -8.16 -0.04
N ALA A 326 47.25 -8.24 1.29
CA ALA A 326 48.21 -7.60 2.19
C ALA A 326 49.60 -8.23 2.13
N SER A 327 49.71 -9.47 1.64
CA SER A 327 50.97 -10.19 1.54
C SER A 327 51.02 -11.00 0.26
N ALA A 328 52.20 -11.04 -0.35
CA ALA A 328 52.47 -11.87 -1.52
C ALA A 328 53.77 -12.64 -1.32
N THR A 329 53.86 -13.83 -1.94
CA THR A 329 54.99 -14.73 -1.80
C THR A 329 55.46 -15.17 -3.18
N VAL A 330 56.74 -14.99 -3.47
CA VAL A 330 57.41 -15.54 -4.66
C VAL A 330 58.16 -16.79 -4.22
N ALA A 331 57.87 -17.92 -4.86
CA ALA A 331 58.64 -19.14 -4.67
C ALA A 331 60.04 -18.98 -5.30
N VAL A 332 61.06 -19.41 -4.58
CA VAL A 332 62.46 -19.45 -5.04
C VAL A 332 62.85 -20.91 -5.13
N ARG A 333 63.16 -21.35 -6.34
CA ARG A 333 63.57 -22.73 -6.62
C ARG A 333 65.07 -22.86 -6.51
N ASP A 334 65.52 -23.90 -5.84
CA ASP A 334 66.92 -24.32 -5.92
C ASP A 334 67.19 -24.84 -7.35
N ASN A 335 68.34 -24.49 -7.92
CA ASN A 335 68.84 -25.00 -9.20
C ASN A 335 70.05 -25.92 -9.08
N ASP A 336 70.57 -26.09 -7.87
CA ASP A 336 71.61 -27.06 -7.55
C ASP A 336 71.02 -28.43 -7.18
N ASP A 337 69.70 -28.47 -7.08
CA ASP A 337 68.82 -29.62 -7.20
C ASP A 337 69.30 -30.53 -8.34
N ARG A 338 69.62 -31.78 -7.99
CA ARG A 338 70.14 -32.76 -8.94
C ARG A 338 69.07 -33.07 -10.00
N ALA A 339 69.12 -32.33 -11.12
CA ALA A 339 68.23 -32.37 -12.28
C ALA A 339 67.26 -33.57 -12.35
N PRO A 340 65.94 -33.35 -12.16
CA PRO A 340 64.91 -34.30 -12.58
C PRO A 340 64.76 -34.29 -14.11
N ASP A 341 64.60 -35.48 -14.68
CA ASP A 341 64.35 -35.77 -16.10
C ASP A 341 63.13 -34.99 -16.66
N PRO A 342 63.09 -34.62 -17.96
CA PRO A 342 62.00 -33.86 -18.58
C PRO A 342 60.74 -34.70 -18.89
N GLU A 343 60.42 -35.72 -18.09
CA GLU A 343 59.33 -36.68 -18.36
C GLU A 343 58.12 -36.60 -17.41
N THR A 344 58.07 -35.69 -16.42
CA THR A 344 56.96 -35.62 -15.44
C THR A 344 55.90 -34.56 -15.79
N PRO A 345 54.68 -34.94 -16.22
CA PRO A 345 53.60 -33.99 -16.52
C PRO A 345 53.04 -33.31 -15.26
N ALA A 346 52.54 -32.08 -15.42
CA ALA A 346 52.03 -31.24 -14.35
C ALA A 346 50.48 -31.17 -14.35
N LEU A 347 49.87 -31.20 -13.17
CA LEU A 347 48.42 -31.18 -12.95
C LEU A 347 47.90 -29.75 -12.73
N SER A 348 46.75 -29.43 -13.32
CA SER A 348 45.98 -28.21 -13.07
C SER A 348 44.50 -28.53 -12.88
N VAL A 349 43.87 -28.00 -11.83
CA VAL A 349 42.40 -28.06 -11.63
C VAL A 349 41.76 -26.75 -12.09
N PHE A 350 40.54 -26.81 -12.60
CA PHE A 350 39.80 -25.64 -13.09
C PHE A 350 38.54 -25.38 -12.25
N ASP A 351 38.21 -24.12 -12.10
CA ASP A 351 36.98 -23.64 -11.46
C ASP A 351 35.73 -24.26 -12.08
N ALA A 352 34.68 -24.34 -11.27
CA ALA A 352 33.41 -24.93 -11.65
C ALA A 352 32.24 -24.12 -11.08
N THR A 353 31.08 -24.24 -11.74
CA THR A 353 29.82 -23.66 -11.27
C THR A 353 28.72 -24.68 -11.46
N ALA A 354 27.83 -24.82 -10.48
CA ALA A 354 26.64 -25.67 -10.56
C ALA A 354 25.49 -25.02 -9.77
N ASN A 355 24.25 -25.38 -10.11
CA ASN A 355 23.13 -25.03 -9.25
C ASN A 355 23.13 -25.95 -8.02
N GLU A 356 22.67 -25.45 -6.90
CA GLU A 356 22.55 -26.22 -5.67
C GLU A 356 21.72 -27.50 -5.86
N SER A 357 20.63 -27.39 -6.64
CA SER A 357 19.75 -28.52 -6.99
C SER A 357 20.33 -29.53 -7.97
N ASP A 358 21.51 -29.28 -8.56
CA ASP A 358 22.20 -30.27 -9.39
C ASP A 358 22.74 -31.44 -8.54
N GLY A 359 22.82 -31.26 -7.21
CA GLY A 359 23.28 -32.25 -6.22
C GLY A 359 24.78 -32.56 -6.26
N GLU A 360 25.48 -32.17 -7.35
CA GLU A 360 26.92 -32.30 -7.49
C GLU A 360 27.50 -31.19 -8.39
N ILE A 361 28.68 -30.68 -8.04
CA ILE A 361 29.49 -29.79 -8.88
C ILE A 361 30.67 -30.55 -9.50
N ARG A 362 30.91 -30.30 -10.79
CA ARG A 362 31.89 -31.03 -11.60
C ARG A 362 33.17 -30.21 -11.82
N PHE A 363 34.28 -30.70 -11.29
CA PHE A 363 35.61 -30.12 -11.52
C PHE A 363 36.37 -30.88 -12.61
N THR A 364 37.16 -30.15 -13.41
CA THR A 364 38.04 -30.73 -14.43
C THR A 364 39.50 -30.61 -13.98
N VAL A 365 40.27 -31.69 -14.12
CA VAL A 365 41.72 -31.72 -13.88
C VAL A 365 42.43 -32.07 -15.19
N ARG A 366 43.46 -31.31 -15.54
CA ARG A 366 44.29 -31.55 -16.75
C ARG A 366 45.74 -31.83 -16.42
N LEU A 367 46.37 -32.63 -17.28
CA LEU A 367 47.82 -32.80 -17.35
C LEU A 367 48.40 -31.93 -18.47
N SER A 368 49.55 -31.31 -18.21
CA SER A 368 50.31 -30.52 -19.20
C SER A 368 50.83 -31.35 -20.39
N GLY A 369 50.94 -32.66 -20.22
CA GLY A 369 51.38 -33.60 -21.24
C GLY A 369 50.85 -35.02 -20.99
N LYS A 370 50.97 -35.90 -21.99
CA LYS A 370 50.60 -37.31 -21.86
C LYS A 370 51.63 -38.05 -21.00
N SER A 371 51.17 -38.85 -20.04
CA SER A 371 52.00 -39.85 -19.35
C SER A 371 51.77 -41.24 -19.95
N ASP A 372 52.79 -42.09 -20.00
CA ASP A 372 52.67 -43.52 -20.26
C ASP A 372 52.40 -44.34 -18.97
N LYS A 373 52.43 -43.67 -17.81
CA LYS A 373 52.13 -44.23 -16.48
C LYS A 373 50.76 -43.79 -15.98
N TRP A 374 50.30 -44.45 -14.92
CA TRP A 374 49.10 -44.04 -14.19
C TRP A 374 49.45 -42.85 -13.28
N ILE A 375 48.80 -41.71 -13.50
CA ILE A 375 48.93 -40.55 -12.60
C ILE A 375 47.76 -40.52 -11.62
N LYS A 376 48.07 -40.27 -10.35
CA LYS A 376 47.09 -40.17 -9.28
C LYS A 376 47.30 -38.89 -8.50
N VAL A 377 46.23 -38.22 -8.10
CA VAL A 377 46.30 -37.05 -7.22
C VAL A 377 45.11 -37.06 -6.28
N ARG A 378 45.33 -36.68 -5.02
CA ARG A 378 44.24 -36.56 -4.04
C ARG A 378 43.66 -35.15 -4.08
N TYR A 379 42.41 -35.01 -3.68
CA TYR A 379 41.78 -33.71 -3.52
C TYR A 379 41.07 -33.62 -2.17
N ARG A 380 40.95 -32.39 -1.68
CA ARG A 380 40.15 -32.05 -0.50
C ARG A 380 39.40 -30.73 -0.73
N THR A 381 38.31 -30.55 -0.01
CA THR A 381 37.45 -29.36 -0.02
C THR A 381 37.74 -28.47 1.20
N ARG A 382 37.70 -27.15 1.03
CA ARG A 382 37.79 -26.19 2.14
C ARG A 382 36.94 -24.96 1.88
N GLU A 383 36.61 -24.25 2.96
CA GLU A 383 35.86 -23.00 2.90
C GLU A 383 36.71 -21.91 2.23
N SER A 384 36.05 -21.02 1.49
CA SER A 384 36.66 -19.81 0.94
C SER A 384 36.98 -18.81 2.06
N THR A 385 37.80 -17.80 1.75
CA THR A 385 38.01 -16.64 2.65
C THR A 385 37.64 -15.34 1.91
N PRO A 386 36.56 -14.63 2.30
CA PRO A 386 35.64 -14.95 3.41
C PRO A 386 34.79 -16.20 3.16
N VAL A 387 34.30 -16.82 4.25
CA VAL A 387 33.41 -18.00 4.15
C VAL A 387 32.07 -17.54 3.58
N SER A 388 31.71 -18.12 2.44
CA SER A 388 30.36 -17.97 1.86
C SER A 388 29.65 -19.31 1.93
N ALA A 389 30.25 -20.40 1.42
CA ALA A 389 29.74 -21.75 1.63
C ALA A 389 30.40 -22.47 2.82
N GLN A 390 29.59 -23.14 3.64
CA GLN A 390 29.93 -23.92 4.83
C GLN A 390 30.02 -25.42 4.54
N LYS A 391 30.99 -26.06 5.21
CA LYS A 391 31.21 -27.50 5.13
C LYS A 391 30.05 -28.31 5.72
N ASN A 392 29.62 -29.33 4.99
CA ASN A 392 28.52 -30.24 5.34
C ASN A 392 27.16 -29.55 5.55
N ARG A 393 27.06 -28.27 5.19
CA ARG A 393 25.80 -27.53 5.07
C ARG A 393 25.48 -27.33 3.60
N ASP A 394 26.45 -26.83 2.83
CA ASP A 394 26.23 -26.43 1.41
C ASP A 394 26.98 -27.38 0.45
N TYR A 395 28.11 -27.93 0.90
CA TYR A 395 28.87 -28.94 0.16
C TYR A 395 29.48 -30.00 1.07
N LEU A 396 29.74 -31.19 0.51
CA LEU A 396 30.35 -32.30 1.24
C LEU A 396 31.81 -32.00 1.62
N ASP A 397 32.11 -32.08 2.91
CA ASP A 397 33.50 -32.07 3.38
C ASP A 397 34.16 -33.42 3.11
N THR A 398 35.01 -33.45 2.09
CA THR A 398 35.81 -34.62 1.73
C THR A 398 36.71 -35.12 2.89
N ASP A 399 37.08 -34.29 3.87
CA ASP A 399 37.84 -34.74 5.04
C ASP A 399 37.01 -35.54 6.06
N TRP A 400 35.67 -35.50 5.97
CA TRP A 400 34.75 -36.14 6.93
C TRP A 400 34.82 -37.68 6.89
N PHE A 401 34.89 -38.27 5.70
CA PHE A 401 34.93 -39.72 5.53
C PHE A 401 36.38 -40.24 5.50
N LYS A 402 36.99 -40.42 6.68
CA LYS A 402 38.40 -40.86 6.86
C LYS A 402 38.81 -42.16 6.14
N ASN A 403 37.86 -42.96 5.66
CA ASN A 403 38.11 -44.21 4.91
C ASN A 403 37.93 -44.07 3.38
N HIS A 404 37.45 -42.93 2.88
CA HIS A 404 37.36 -42.66 1.45
C HIS A 404 38.66 -42.08 0.91
N ARG A 405 39.12 -42.60 -0.24
CA ARG A 405 40.27 -42.07 -0.96
C ARG A 405 39.75 -41.17 -2.08
N TRP A 406 39.55 -39.89 -1.79
CA TRP A 406 39.20 -38.85 -2.76
C TRP A 406 40.39 -38.62 -3.71
N GLU A 407 40.49 -39.44 -4.76
CA GLU A 407 41.62 -39.52 -5.69
C GLU A 407 41.12 -39.38 -7.13
N VAL A 408 41.78 -38.55 -7.91
CA VAL A 408 41.63 -38.45 -9.37
C VAL A 408 42.69 -39.33 -10.02
N VAL A 409 42.27 -40.21 -10.93
CA VAL A 409 43.16 -41.18 -11.58
C VAL A 409 43.17 -40.95 -13.10
N PHE A 410 44.36 -40.72 -13.64
CA PHE A 410 44.60 -40.62 -15.08
C PHE A 410 45.22 -41.93 -15.59
N PRO A 411 44.50 -42.69 -16.43
CA PRO A 411 45.09 -43.79 -17.18
C PRO A 411 46.17 -43.28 -18.16
N PRO A 412 47.15 -44.13 -18.54
CA PRO A 412 48.13 -43.79 -19.56
C PRO A 412 47.52 -43.17 -20.82
N GLY A 413 48.09 -42.05 -21.28
CA GLY A 413 47.69 -41.31 -22.47
C GLY A 413 46.49 -40.38 -22.29
N ARG A 414 45.80 -40.37 -21.13
CA ARG A 414 44.73 -39.40 -20.81
C ARG A 414 45.34 -38.15 -20.21
N THR A 415 44.87 -36.99 -20.67
CA THR A 415 45.33 -35.68 -20.19
C THR A 415 44.22 -34.89 -19.49
N GLU A 416 43.01 -35.45 -19.38
CA GLU A 416 41.86 -34.81 -18.75
C GLU A 416 41.05 -35.85 -17.96
N GLN A 417 40.62 -35.47 -16.76
CA GLN A 417 39.76 -36.25 -15.87
C GLN A 417 38.82 -35.30 -15.11
N GLN A 418 37.66 -35.79 -14.67
CA GLN A 418 36.66 -35.04 -13.92
C GLN A 418 36.29 -35.73 -12.60
N PHE A 419 36.11 -34.96 -11.54
CA PHE A 419 35.56 -35.46 -10.27
C PHE A 419 34.39 -34.57 -9.82
N TYR A 420 33.62 -35.09 -8.87
CA TYR A 420 32.39 -34.46 -8.39
C TYR A 420 32.52 -34.18 -6.90
N VAL A 421 31.97 -33.05 -6.48
CA VAL A 421 31.73 -32.73 -5.07
C VAL A 421 30.22 -32.65 -4.89
N THR A 422 29.68 -33.40 -3.94
CA THR A 422 28.25 -33.37 -3.61
C THR A 422 27.87 -32.02 -3.02
N LEU A 423 26.78 -31.45 -3.54
CA LEU A 423 26.13 -30.26 -3.01
C LEU A 423 24.94 -30.71 -2.15
N PHE A 424 24.64 -29.93 -1.12
CA PHE A 424 23.43 -30.09 -0.34
C PHE A 424 22.47 -28.99 -0.77
N ASN A 425 21.25 -29.38 -1.16
CA ASN A 425 20.20 -28.44 -1.52
C ASN A 425 19.30 -28.20 -0.31
N ASP A 426 19.04 -26.94 -0.02
CA ASP A 426 18.05 -26.55 0.98
C ASP A 426 16.72 -26.09 0.32
N ASN A 427 15.99 -25.14 0.88
CA ASN A 427 14.79 -24.58 0.25
C ASN A 427 14.77 -23.04 0.28
N HIS A 428 15.86 -22.36 0.66
CA HIS A 428 15.91 -20.92 0.89
C HIS A 428 16.88 -20.23 -0.08
N ALA A 429 16.46 -19.07 -0.58
CA ALA A 429 17.22 -18.33 -1.55
C ALA A 429 18.42 -17.65 -0.91
N GLU A 430 19.60 -18.16 -1.18
CA GLU A 430 20.88 -17.59 -0.75
C GLU A 430 21.57 -16.83 -1.91
N ASP A 431 22.58 -16.04 -1.57
CA ASP A 431 23.46 -15.45 -2.57
C ASP A 431 24.40 -16.51 -3.16
N PRO A 432 24.96 -16.32 -4.37
CA PRO A 432 25.96 -17.25 -4.89
C PRO A 432 27.14 -17.43 -3.93
N GLU A 433 27.39 -18.66 -3.53
CA GLU A 433 28.41 -19.01 -2.55
C GLU A 433 29.62 -19.69 -3.21
N THR A 434 30.75 -19.68 -2.52
CA THR A 434 31.99 -20.27 -3.02
C THR A 434 32.69 -21.16 -1.98
N PHE A 435 33.34 -22.21 -2.48
CA PHE A 435 34.28 -23.04 -1.73
C PHE A 435 35.48 -23.39 -2.62
N GLU A 436 36.55 -23.93 -2.03
CA GLU A 436 37.76 -24.30 -2.76
C GLU A 436 38.00 -25.80 -2.75
N VAL A 437 38.52 -26.31 -3.87
CA VAL A 437 39.12 -27.65 -3.96
C VAL A 437 40.62 -27.54 -4.09
N VAL A 438 41.34 -28.29 -3.26
CA VAL A 438 42.80 -28.31 -3.20
C VAL A 438 43.33 -29.70 -3.57
N LEU A 439 44.08 -29.79 -4.67
CA LEU A 439 44.86 -30.96 -5.05
C LEU A 439 46.07 -31.12 -4.13
N HIS A 440 46.37 -32.36 -3.74
CA HIS A 440 47.55 -32.68 -2.94
C HIS A 440 48.05 -34.11 -3.19
N SER A 441 49.28 -34.38 -2.73
CA SER A 441 49.89 -35.71 -2.75
C SER A 441 49.81 -36.42 -4.12
N PRO A 442 50.34 -35.82 -5.21
CA PRO A 442 50.38 -36.48 -6.50
C PRO A 442 51.28 -37.72 -6.45
N SER A 443 51.05 -38.69 -7.34
CA SER A 443 51.97 -39.80 -7.59
C SER A 443 53.33 -39.26 -8.02
N ALA A 444 54.42 -39.99 -7.73
CA ALA A 444 55.79 -39.57 -8.02
C ALA A 444 56.07 -39.18 -9.49
N ASP A 445 55.22 -39.62 -10.42
CA ASP A 445 55.34 -39.35 -11.85
C ASP A 445 54.59 -38.07 -12.33
N ALA A 446 54.10 -37.22 -11.41
CA ALA A 446 53.48 -35.94 -11.76
C ALA A 446 53.72 -34.85 -10.69
N THR A 447 53.68 -33.59 -11.12
CA THR A 447 53.73 -32.41 -10.24
C THR A 447 52.39 -31.67 -10.25
N ILE A 448 52.14 -30.76 -9.32
CA ILE A 448 50.96 -29.88 -9.32
C ILE A 448 51.42 -28.49 -9.76
N ALA A 449 50.91 -28.00 -10.89
CA ALA A 449 51.14 -26.65 -11.38
C ALA A 449 50.08 -25.67 -10.86
N ASP A 450 48.81 -26.08 -10.90
CA ASP A 450 47.70 -25.35 -10.28
C ASP A 450 46.87 -26.31 -9.44
N GLY A 451 46.94 -26.11 -8.13
CA GLY A 451 46.36 -27.01 -7.15
C GLY A 451 45.02 -26.55 -6.59
N VAL A 452 44.53 -25.36 -6.94
CA VAL A 452 43.36 -24.76 -6.30
C VAL A 452 42.33 -24.39 -7.36
N ALA A 453 41.08 -24.79 -7.16
CA ALA A 453 39.96 -24.35 -7.96
C ALA A 453 38.83 -23.87 -7.06
N VAL A 454 38.10 -22.86 -7.53
CA VAL A 454 36.90 -22.32 -6.90
C VAL A 454 35.67 -23.04 -7.45
N GLY A 455 34.85 -23.57 -6.55
CA GLY A 455 33.50 -24.01 -6.85
C GLY A 455 32.51 -22.92 -6.50
N THR A 456 31.70 -22.49 -7.45
CA THR A 456 30.59 -21.55 -7.23
C THR A 456 29.27 -22.31 -7.19
N ILE A 457 28.53 -22.17 -6.09
CA ILE A 457 27.19 -22.72 -5.91
C ILE A 457 26.20 -21.60 -6.26
N VAL A 458 25.34 -21.84 -7.23
CA VAL A 458 24.27 -20.90 -7.62
C VAL A 458 22.98 -21.38 -6.99
N ASN A 459 22.37 -20.51 -6.19
CA ASN A 459 21.07 -20.72 -5.56
C ASN A 459 20.00 -21.09 -6.61
N SER A 460 19.18 -22.09 -6.32
CA SER A 460 18.06 -22.53 -7.16
C SER A 460 16.71 -22.46 -6.48
N ASP A 461 16.66 -21.89 -5.27
CA ASP A 461 15.60 -22.17 -4.33
C ASP A 461 14.50 -21.09 -4.35
N PRO A 462 13.23 -21.51 -4.31
CA PRO A 462 12.12 -20.62 -4.59
C PRO A 462 11.63 -19.82 -3.36
N MET A 463 12.08 -20.11 -2.13
CA MET A 463 11.69 -19.30 -0.96
C MET A 463 12.67 -18.14 -0.74
N PRO A 464 12.23 -16.94 -0.35
CA PRO A 464 10.85 -16.58 0.00
C PRO A 464 9.99 -16.15 -1.20
N ALA A 465 10.54 -16.11 -2.43
CA ALA A 465 9.86 -15.59 -3.63
C ALA A 465 8.46 -16.20 -3.85
N ALA A 466 8.38 -17.52 -3.80
CA ALA A 466 7.15 -18.30 -3.94
C ALA A 466 6.08 -17.90 -2.93
N TRP A 467 6.48 -17.62 -1.69
CA TRP A 467 5.58 -17.13 -0.65
C TRP A 467 5.18 -15.68 -0.88
N LEU A 468 6.15 -14.79 -1.16
CA LEU A 468 5.93 -13.35 -1.31
C LEU A 468 4.99 -13.01 -2.47
N GLY A 469 5.05 -13.77 -3.58
CA GLY A 469 4.14 -13.60 -4.71
C GLY A 469 2.69 -13.92 -4.36
N ARG A 470 2.47 -15.03 -3.63
CA ARG A 470 1.13 -15.48 -3.22
C ARG A 470 0.57 -14.67 -2.08
N PHE A 471 1.40 -14.30 -1.11
CA PHE A 471 1.07 -13.34 -0.06
C PHE A 471 0.68 -12.00 -0.68
N GLY A 472 1.52 -11.44 -1.56
CA GLY A 472 1.28 -10.17 -2.25
C GLY A 472 0.01 -10.18 -3.08
N ARG A 473 -0.26 -11.27 -3.81
CA ARG A 473 -1.51 -11.49 -4.54
C ARG A 473 -2.71 -11.51 -3.61
N ALA A 474 -2.68 -12.32 -2.56
CA ALA A 474 -3.78 -12.44 -1.61
C ALA A 474 -4.09 -11.11 -0.93
N VAL A 475 -3.06 -10.35 -0.55
CA VAL A 475 -3.21 -9.00 0.00
C VAL A 475 -3.84 -8.05 -1.02
N ALA A 476 -3.34 -8.04 -2.27
CA ALA A 476 -3.86 -7.18 -3.32
C ALA A 476 -5.34 -7.48 -3.62
N GLU A 477 -5.70 -8.76 -3.74
CA GLU A 477 -7.09 -9.18 -3.96
C GLU A 477 -7.98 -8.78 -2.77
N GLN A 478 -7.55 -9.01 -1.52
CA GLN A 478 -8.31 -8.58 -0.35
C GLN A 478 -8.49 -7.06 -0.25
N ALA A 479 -7.48 -6.30 -0.68
CA ALA A 479 -7.55 -4.84 -0.72
C ALA A 479 -8.61 -4.35 -1.73
N LEU A 480 -8.57 -4.90 -2.94
CA LEU A 480 -9.53 -4.59 -3.99
C LEU A 480 -10.95 -5.08 -3.64
N ASP A 481 -11.08 -6.24 -3.01
CA ASP A 481 -12.36 -6.72 -2.50
C ASP A 481 -12.97 -5.74 -1.48
N GLY A 482 -12.15 -5.15 -0.61
CA GLY A 482 -12.57 -4.11 0.32
C GLY A 482 -13.03 -2.82 -0.37
N ILE A 483 -12.21 -2.31 -1.31
CA ILE A 483 -12.46 -1.07 -2.04
C ILE A 483 -13.65 -1.21 -3.00
N GLY A 484 -13.71 -2.29 -3.78
CA GLY A 484 -14.77 -2.55 -4.76
C GLY A 484 -16.17 -2.56 -4.13
N ASN A 485 -16.33 -3.12 -2.92
CA ASN A 485 -17.60 -3.06 -2.19
C ASN A 485 -18.06 -1.61 -1.91
N ARG A 486 -17.11 -0.69 -1.66
CA ARG A 486 -17.40 0.72 -1.45
C ARG A 486 -17.85 1.40 -2.74
N LEU A 487 -17.23 1.07 -3.86
CA LEU A 487 -17.61 1.59 -5.19
C LEU A 487 -19.03 1.15 -5.59
N VAL A 488 -19.41 -0.09 -5.25
CA VAL A 488 -20.76 -0.63 -5.53
C VAL A 488 -21.86 0.08 -4.76
N ALA A 489 -21.64 0.39 -3.47
CA ALA A 489 -22.64 1.05 -2.64
C ALA A 489 -23.12 2.40 -3.21
N ARG A 490 -22.28 3.08 -4.01
CA ARG A 490 -22.61 4.34 -4.69
C ARG A 490 -23.56 4.18 -5.88
N ARG A 491 -23.79 2.97 -6.41
CA ARG A 491 -24.58 2.75 -7.66
C ARG A 491 -26.08 2.95 -7.51
N GLY A 492 -26.61 3.08 -6.28
CA GLY A 492 -28.06 3.07 -6.06
C GLY A 492 -28.70 1.68 -6.20
N GLU A 493 -27.90 0.61 -6.20
CA GLU A 493 -28.37 -0.78 -6.37
C GLU A 493 -28.94 -1.40 -5.08
N ALA A 494 -28.92 -0.65 -3.98
CA ALA A 494 -29.90 -0.74 -2.91
C ALA A 494 -30.80 0.49 -3.06
N GLU A 495 -32.12 0.33 -3.16
CA GLU A 495 -33.15 1.38 -3.31
C GLU A 495 -33.20 2.39 -2.12
N SER A 496 -32.11 2.56 -1.36
CA SER A 496 -31.98 3.46 -0.21
C SER A 496 -30.59 4.12 -0.08
N ALA A 497 -29.72 4.07 -1.10
CA ALA A 497 -28.30 4.43 -0.98
C ALA A 497 -27.97 5.96 -0.95
N HIS A 498 -28.96 6.83 -0.77
CA HIS A 498 -28.75 8.24 -0.42
C HIS A 498 -29.23 8.58 0.99
N GLU A 499 -29.62 7.57 1.80
CA GLU A 499 -29.92 7.81 3.21
C GLU A 499 -28.64 7.77 4.07
N PRO A 500 -28.37 8.82 4.87
CA PRO A 500 -27.29 8.83 5.85
C PRO A 500 -27.51 7.73 6.91
N GLY A 501 -26.45 6.98 7.23
CA GLY A 501 -26.55 5.90 8.21
C GLY A 501 -25.27 5.12 8.44
N LEU A 502 -25.21 4.47 9.61
CA LEU A 502 -24.18 3.50 9.98
C LEU A 502 -24.71 2.09 9.71
N ARG A 503 -23.95 1.31 8.94
CA ARG A 503 -24.14 -0.13 8.80
C ARG A 503 -22.87 -0.82 9.32
N GLY A 504 -23.00 -1.90 10.08
CA GLY A 504 -21.80 -2.62 10.51
C GLY A 504 -22.05 -4.00 11.07
N MET A 505 -20.97 -4.68 11.40
CA MET A 505 -20.94 -5.94 12.12
C MET A 505 -19.69 -6.01 12.99
N ILE A 506 -19.85 -6.56 14.19
CA ILE A 506 -18.72 -7.02 15.02
C ILE A 506 -18.85 -8.53 15.15
N GLY A 507 -17.80 -9.28 14.78
CA GLY A 507 -17.79 -10.74 14.90
C GLY A 507 -18.84 -11.46 14.04
N GLY A 508 -19.36 -10.82 12.99
CA GLY A 508 -20.41 -11.38 12.11
C GLY A 508 -21.85 -11.18 12.60
N LEU A 509 -22.10 -10.27 13.54
CA LEU A 509 -23.45 -9.93 14.03
C LEU A 509 -23.88 -8.54 13.59
N PRO A 510 -25.13 -8.34 13.12
CA PRO A 510 -25.60 -7.08 12.54
C PRO A 510 -25.62 -5.88 13.50
N ILE A 511 -25.23 -4.73 12.95
CA ILE A 511 -25.30 -3.40 13.55
C ILE A 511 -26.32 -2.52 12.82
N GLY A 512 -27.60 -2.50 13.26
CA GLY A 512 -28.62 -1.51 12.84
C GLY A 512 -29.88 -2.10 12.19
N GLY A 513 -31.03 -1.43 12.36
CA GLY A 513 -32.36 -1.95 12.00
C GLY A 513 -32.77 -1.83 10.52
N HIS A 514 -33.57 -2.79 10.08
CA HIS A 514 -34.19 -2.92 8.76
C HIS A 514 -35.21 -1.79 8.51
N ARG A 515 -35.29 -1.27 7.27
CA ARG A 515 -36.43 -0.43 6.84
C ARG A 515 -37.14 -1.11 5.67
N GLY A 516 -38.47 -1.22 5.79
CA GLY A 516 -39.37 -1.67 4.75
C GLY A 516 -39.52 -0.69 3.57
N ALA A 517 -40.24 -1.16 2.55
CA ALA A 517 -40.53 -0.58 1.23
C ALA A 517 -40.92 0.92 1.17
N PRO A 518 -40.86 1.58 -0.01
CA PRO A 518 -40.87 3.04 -0.11
C PRO A 518 -42.25 3.66 0.10
N SER A 519 -42.29 4.82 0.77
CA SER A 519 -43.45 5.72 0.81
C SER A 519 -43.06 7.09 0.24
N GLU A 520 -44.03 7.71 -0.44
CA GLU A 520 -43.92 8.94 -1.22
C GLU A 520 -43.37 10.18 -0.48
N ALA A 521 -42.86 11.11 -1.31
CA ALA A 521 -42.25 12.41 -1.08
C ALA A 521 -42.68 13.23 0.16
N SER A 522 -41.70 13.87 0.81
CA SER A 522 -41.85 15.17 1.47
C SER A 522 -40.50 15.86 1.69
N THR A 523 -40.49 17.15 1.38
CA THR A 523 -39.39 18.13 1.41
C THR A 523 -39.08 18.68 2.81
N GLN A 524 -37.84 19.19 2.95
CA GLN A 524 -37.25 20.12 3.94
C GLN A 524 -36.40 19.56 5.11
N PRO A 525 -35.19 20.13 5.34
CA PRO A 525 -34.22 19.69 6.34
C PRO A 525 -34.32 20.50 7.63
N ASP A 526 -33.92 19.91 8.76
CA ASP A 526 -33.44 20.70 9.88
C ASP A 526 -32.26 20.04 10.59
N ALA A 527 -31.41 20.92 11.12
CA ALA A 527 -30.01 20.72 11.44
C ALA A 527 -29.72 19.86 12.69
N SER A 528 -28.55 19.21 12.68
CA SER A 528 -27.57 19.04 13.79
C SER A 528 -26.90 17.66 13.76
N GLY A 529 -25.57 17.66 13.75
CA GLY A 529 -24.72 16.47 13.77
C GLY A 529 -24.02 16.26 15.11
N ALA A 530 -23.63 15.01 15.39
CA ALA A 530 -22.52 14.66 16.28
C ALA A 530 -22.09 13.19 16.09
N ALA A 531 -20.78 12.95 16.07
CA ALA A 531 -20.11 11.65 16.03
C ALA A 531 -19.76 11.15 17.44
N ALA A 532 -19.63 9.82 17.64
CA ALA A 532 -19.11 9.25 18.88
C ALA A 532 -18.09 8.13 18.59
N PHE A 533 -16.91 8.26 19.22
CA PHE A 533 -15.78 7.32 19.25
C PHE A 533 -15.74 6.58 20.60
N GLY A 534 -15.32 5.32 20.62
CA GLY A 534 -15.08 4.56 21.86
C GLY A 534 -13.67 3.96 21.88
N LEU A 535 -12.82 4.43 22.81
CA LEU A 535 -11.54 3.82 23.17
C LEU A 535 -11.72 2.90 24.39
N GLN A 536 -11.07 1.73 24.35
CA GLN A 536 -11.12 0.69 25.37
C GLN A 536 -10.25 1.06 26.58
N ALA A 537 -10.81 0.96 27.80
CA ALA A 537 -10.04 1.08 29.05
C ALA A 537 -9.71 -0.32 29.62
N GLY A 538 -8.53 -0.42 30.25
CA GLY A 538 -7.80 -1.66 30.52
C GLY A 538 -8.40 -2.66 31.50
N ARG A 539 -7.78 -3.85 31.51
CA ARG A 539 -8.07 -5.00 32.37
C ARG A 539 -7.43 -4.83 33.75
N PHE A 540 -8.16 -5.16 34.83
CA PHE A 540 -7.59 -5.39 36.16
C PHE A 540 -7.19 -6.87 36.31
N PRO A 541 -5.93 -7.22 36.64
CA PRO A 541 -5.55 -8.60 36.93
C PRO A 541 -5.91 -8.97 38.38
N GLY A 542 -6.83 -9.94 38.53
CA GLY A 542 -7.06 -10.66 39.78
C GLY A 542 -6.06 -11.79 39.95
N GLY A 543 -5.15 -11.61 40.91
CA GLY A 543 -4.22 -12.53 41.58
C GLY A 543 -4.08 -14.00 41.17
N GLY A 544 -2.82 -14.42 41.01
CA GLY A 544 -2.26 -15.56 41.74
C GLY A 544 -1.66 -16.71 40.93
N ALA A 545 -0.35 -16.61 40.65
CA ALA A 545 0.70 -17.66 40.65
C ALA A 545 1.65 -17.55 39.44
N PRO A 546 2.99 -17.65 39.62
CA PRO A 546 3.94 -17.46 38.54
C PRO A 546 4.17 -18.78 37.80
N MET A 547 4.04 -18.78 36.47
CA MET A 547 4.61 -19.83 35.62
C MET A 547 5.40 -19.22 34.48
N THR A 548 6.67 -19.61 34.46
CA THR A 548 7.70 -19.33 33.47
C THR A 548 7.37 -20.03 32.16
N HIS A 549 6.93 -19.26 31.17
CA HIS A 549 7.14 -19.44 29.74
C HIS A 549 6.65 -18.13 29.14
N GLU A 550 7.53 -17.36 28.51
CA GLU A 550 7.18 -16.16 27.76
C GLU A 550 6.32 -16.55 26.55
N SER A 551 5.03 -16.78 26.81
CA SER A 551 3.99 -16.61 25.82
C SER A 551 3.50 -15.19 26.02
N SER A 552 4.06 -14.29 25.22
CA SER A 552 3.56 -12.93 25.03
C SER A 552 2.14 -13.02 24.46
N ALA A 553 1.16 -13.20 25.35
CA ALA A 553 -0.26 -13.11 25.04
C ALA A 553 -0.62 -11.63 24.78
N TYR A 554 -0.15 -11.09 23.66
CA TYR A 554 -0.71 -9.90 23.07
C TYR A 554 -2.16 -10.20 22.70
N ALA A 555 -3.08 -9.31 23.09
CA ALA A 555 -4.43 -9.34 22.58
C ALA A 555 -4.37 -9.15 21.06
N ASP A 556 -4.60 -10.23 20.29
CA ASP A 556 -4.52 -10.17 18.84
C ASP A 556 -5.69 -9.36 18.27
N LEU A 557 -5.40 -8.12 17.87
CA LEU A 557 -6.28 -7.26 17.06
C LEU A 557 -6.79 -7.99 15.81
N GLY A 558 -5.99 -8.91 15.25
CA GLY A 558 -6.38 -9.80 14.16
C GLY A 558 -7.62 -10.61 14.50
N GLN A 559 -7.67 -11.23 15.68
CA GLN A 559 -8.83 -11.99 16.17
C GLN A 559 -9.99 -11.13 16.70
N LEU A 560 -9.79 -9.84 16.91
CA LEU A 560 -10.86 -8.88 17.25
C LEU A 560 -11.59 -8.39 16.00
N LEU A 561 -10.86 -8.22 14.89
CA LEU A 561 -11.39 -7.68 13.65
C LEU A 561 -11.97 -8.78 12.74
N LEU A 562 -11.61 -10.06 12.94
CA LEU A 562 -12.10 -11.23 12.17
C LEU A 562 -13.62 -11.37 12.10
N GLY A 563 -14.24 -10.91 11.02
CA GLY A 563 -15.69 -10.95 10.76
C GLY A 563 -16.29 -9.57 10.66
N SER A 564 -15.54 -8.56 11.08
CA SER A 564 -16.02 -7.22 11.31
C SER A 564 -15.88 -6.40 10.04
N GLN A 565 -16.99 -5.78 9.65
CA GLN A 565 -17.03 -4.75 8.65
C GLN A 565 -17.95 -3.64 9.14
N PHE A 566 -17.65 -2.41 8.76
CA PHE A 566 -18.58 -1.31 8.94
C PHE A 566 -18.47 -0.39 7.74
N ALA A 567 -19.55 0.30 7.45
CA ALA A 567 -19.59 1.35 6.46
C ALA A 567 -20.56 2.42 6.95
N TYR A 568 -20.12 3.66 6.87
CA TYR A 568 -20.87 4.85 7.13
C TYR A 568 -20.82 5.71 5.88
N THR A 569 -21.96 6.26 5.49
CA THR A 569 -22.03 7.34 4.50
C THR A 569 -22.77 8.50 5.15
N GLY A 570 -22.10 9.64 5.19
CA GLY A 570 -22.61 10.89 5.74
C GLY A 570 -23.65 11.52 4.82
N LYS A 571 -24.38 12.50 5.37
CA LYS A 571 -25.25 13.38 4.58
C LYS A 571 -24.40 14.15 3.58
N GLN A 572 -25.02 14.56 2.46
CA GLN A 572 -24.41 15.54 1.57
C GLN A 572 -24.14 16.83 2.37
N ASP A 573 -22.91 17.35 2.26
CA ASP A 573 -22.52 18.64 2.79
C ASP A 573 -23.00 19.78 1.89
N ALA A 574 -22.72 21.02 2.30
CA ALA A 574 -23.12 22.23 1.58
C ALA A 574 -22.56 22.31 0.14
N SER A 575 -21.52 21.54 -0.18
CA SER A 575 -20.89 21.49 -1.50
C SER A 575 -21.43 20.36 -2.40
N GLY A 576 -22.43 19.61 -1.91
CA GLY A 576 -23.05 18.46 -2.58
C GLY A 576 -22.23 17.17 -2.46
N GLY A 577 -21.23 17.11 -1.59
CA GLY A 577 -20.39 15.94 -1.39
C GLY A 577 -20.73 15.16 -0.12
N ALA A 578 -20.49 13.85 -0.10
CA ALA A 578 -20.83 12.96 1.01
C ALA A 578 -19.59 12.21 1.51
N PRO A 579 -19.16 12.39 2.78
CA PRO A 579 -18.06 11.64 3.34
C PRO A 579 -18.47 10.20 3.67
N GLY A 580 -17.56 9.26 3.51
CA GLY A 580 -17.70 7.87 3.84
C GLY A 580 -16.57 7.38 4.72
N PHE A 581 -16.89 6.47 5.63
CA PHE A 581 -15.91 5.76 6.44
C PHE A 581 -16.26 4.29 6.44
N TRP A 582 -15.29 3.42 6.31
CA TRP A 582 -15.53 1.98 6.32
C TRP A 582 -14.37 1.25 6.95
N GLY A 583 -14.64 0.02 7.34
CA GLY A 583 -13.63 -0.91 7.80
C GLY A 583 -14.04 -2.31 7.43
N ARG A 584 -13.05 -3.16 7.26
CA ARG A 584 -13.24 -4.56 6.91
C ARG A 584 -12.11 -5.35 7.51
N GLY A 585 -12.29 -6.65 7.54
CA GLY A 585 -11.13 -7.38 7.04
C GLY A 585 -11.50 -8.72 6.49
N SER A 586 -10.47 -9.47 6.19
CA SER A 586 -10.52 -10.53 5.22
C SER A 586 -9.52 -11.61 5.59
N GLN A 587 -9.75 -12.78 5.02
CA GLN A 587 -8.89 -13.93 5.15
C GLN A 587 -8.83 -14.63 3.79
N ALA A 588 -7.65 -15.09 3.40
CA ALA A 588 -7.40 -15.86 2.20
C ALA A 588 -6.52 -17.05 2.57
N ARG A 589 -6.61 -18.11 1.76
CA ARG A 589 -5.70 -19.23 1.82
C ARG A 589 -5.25 -19.63 0.45
N PHE A 590 -4.04 -20.16 0.39
CA PHE A 590 -3.53 -20.78 -0.81
C PHE A 590 -2.80 -22.07 -0.45
N ASP A 591 -2.87 -23.01 -1.37
CA ASP A 591 -2.13 -24.27 -1.35
C ASP A 591 -1.50 -24.35 -2.75
N ALA A 592 -0.17 -24.41 -2.80
CA ALA A 592 0.58 -24.28 -4.03
C ALA A 592 1.70 -25.32 -4.14
N ARG A 593 2.16 -25.52 -5.36
CA ARG A 593 3.34 -26.32 -5.66
C ARG A 593 4.23 -25.62 -6.67
N GLU A 594 5.52 -25.59 -6.41
CA GLU A 594 6.53 -24.95 -7.26
C GLU A 594 7.72 -25.88 -7.40
N GLY A 595 7.81 -26.56 -8.56
CA GLY A 595 8.71 -27.70 -8.70
C GLY A 595 8.36 -28.80 -7.69
N GLU A 596 9.31 -29.13 -6.82
CA GLU A 596 9.15 -30.10 -5.74
C GLU A 596 8.68 -29.47 -4.41
N LEU A 597 8.68 -28.14 -4.30
CA LEU A 597 8.20 -27.42 -3.12
C LEU A 597 6.67 -27.47 -3.04
N GLY A 598 6.13 -27.93 -1.92
CA GLY A 598 4.75 -27.72 -1.50
C GLY A 598 4.66 -26.57 -0.51
N LEU A 599 3.72 -25.65 -0.72
CA LEU A 599 3.53 -24.46 0.12
C LEU A 599 2.06 -24.32 0.52
N ASP A 600 1.78 -24.08 1.79
CA ASP A 600 0.46 -23.70 2.27
C ASP A 600 0.53 -22.37 3.03
N GLY A 601 -0.50 -21.54 2.87
CA GLY A 601 -0.51 -20.20 3.44
C GLY A 601 -1.88 -19.70 3.82
N GLU A 602 -1.91 -18.90 4.87
CA GLU A 602 -3.07 -18.13 5.32
C GLU A 602 -2.71 -16.66 5.45
N VAL A 603 -3.53 -15.79 4.86
CA VAL A 603 -3.34 -14.33 4.88
C VAL A 603 -4.55 -13.66 5.51
N MET A 604 -4.31 -12.91 6.57
CA MET A 604 -5.28 -12.15 7.33
C MET A 604 -5.07 -10.66 7.11
N THR A 605 -6.11 -9.95 6.73
CA THR A 605 -6.02 -8.51 6.47
C THR A 605 -7.09 -7.74 7.23
N ALA A 606 -6.72 -6.62 7.83
CA ALA A 606 -7.62 -5.62 8.39
C ALA A 606 -7.47 -4.33 7.60
N MET A 607 -8.59 -3.68 7.28
CA MET A 607 -8.63 -2.45 6.50
C MET A 607 -9.53 -1.43 7.16
N LEU A 608 -9.13 -0.17 7.06
CA LEU A 608 -9.92 1.01 7.41
C LEU A 608 -9.83 1.99 6.25
N GLY A 609 -10.95 2.46 5.75
CA GLY A 609 -11.00 3.42 4.66
C GLY A 609 -11.84 4.64 4.98
N ALA A 610 -11.48 5.74 4.34
CA ALA A 610 -12.28 6.94 4.28
C ALA A 610 -12.39 7.38 2.81
N ASP A 611 -13.55 7.88 2.42
CA ASP A 611 -13.80 8.38 1.08
C ASP A 611 -14.71 9.61 1.09
N TYR A 612 -14.74 10.29 -0.04
CA TYR A 612 -15.58 11.44 -0.27
C TYR A 612 -16.16 11.37 -1.67
N ALA A 613 -17.48 11.35 -1.77
CA ALA A 613 -18.20 11.27 -3.03
C ALA A 613 -18.80 12.63 -3.38
N ARG A 614 -18.49 13.18 -4.55
CA ARG A 614 -19.05 14.45 -5.04
C ARG A 614 -19.32 14.36 -6.54
N ASN A 615 -20.50 14.80 -6.98
CA ASN A 615 -20.93 14.71 -8.39
C ASN A 615 -20.76 13.28 -8.95
N SER A 616 -19.93 13.13 -10.00
CA SER A 616 -19.56 11.85 -10.63
C SER A 616 -18.31 11.19 -10.03
N TRP A 617 -17.65 11.79 -9.06
CA TRP A 617 -16.40 11.30 -8.46
C TRP A 617 -16.58 10.71 -7.06
N LEU A 618 -15.82 9.67 -6.76
CA LEU A 618 -15.56 9.18 -5.42
C LEU A 618 -14.05 9.03 -5.30
N ALA A 619 -13.46 9.59 -4.27
CA ALA A 619 -12.04 9.43 -3.99
C ALA A 619 -11.86 9.10 -2.51
N GLY A 620 -10.91 8.23 -2.21
CA GLY A 620 -10.66 7.80 -0.84
C GLY A 620 -9.29 7.20 -0.65
N MET A 621 -9.01 6.83 0.59
CA MET A 621 -7.80 6.15 0.99
C MET A 621 -8.16 5.03 1.95
N ALA A 622 -7.52 3.87 1.78
CA ALA A 622 -7.59 2.75 2.70
C ALA A 622 -6.23 2.53 3.36
N LEU A 623 -6.23 2.34 4.67
CA LEU A 623 -5.11 1.81 5.43
C LEU A 623 -5.35 0.34 5.69
N MET A 624 -4.30 -0.46 5.55
CA MET A 624 -4.36 -1.90 5.61
C MET A 624 -3.25 -2.45 6.48
N GLN A 625 -3.56 -3.45 7.31
CA GLN A 625 -2.59 -4.26 8.03
C GLN A 625 -2.86 -5.73 7.73
N SER A 626 -1.86 -6.41 7.19
CA SER A 626 -1.92 -7.81 6.78
C SER A 626 -0.90 -8.64 7.54
N ARG A 627 -1.26 -9.88 7.84
CA ARG A 627 -0.39 -10.90 8.44
C ARG A 627 -0.61 -12.22 7.74
N GLY A 628 0.47 -12.79 7.23
CA GLY A 628 0.51 -14.09 6.58
C GLY A 628 1.31 -15.09 7.42
N GLY A 629 0.88 -16.34 7.44
CA GLY A 629 1.65 -17.44 8.02
C GLY A 629 1.37 -18.74 7.28
N GLY A 630 2.40 -19.56 7.11
CA GLY A 630 2.32 -20.78 6.30
C GLY A 630 3.48 -21.73 6.54
N GLY A 631 3.28 -22.97 6.08
CA GLY A 631 4.31 -24.00 6.05
C GLY A 631 4.78 -24.27 4.63
N PHE A 632 6.04 -24.66 4.49
CA PHE A 632 6.56 -25.18 3.24
C PHE A 632 7.27 -26.51 3.46
N ARG A 633 7.21 -27.35 2.43
CA ARG A 633 7.78 -28.69 2.39
C ARG A 633 8.50 -28.90 1.07
N GLY A 634 9.80 -29.16 1.15
CA GLY A 634 10.58 -29.66 0.02
C GLY A 634 10.25 -31.12 -0.35
N PRO A 635 10.98 -31.69 -1.32
CA PRO A 635 10.74 -33.04 -1.84
C PRO A 635 10.79 -34.14 -0.76
N GLU A 636 9.94 -35.16 -0.92
CA GLU A 636 10.07 -36.43 -0.18
C GLU A 636 11.38 -37.12 -0.56
N ALA A 637 12.48 -36.82 0.14
CA ALA A 637 13.71 -37.57 0.02
C ALA A 637 13.51 -39.00 0.59
N GLY A 638 13.86 -40.02 -0.18
CA GLY A 638 13.58 -41.41 0.15
C GLY A 638 14.13 -41.87 1.50
N ALA A 639 13.27 -42.48 2.32
CA ALA A 639 13.44 -43.36 3.49
C ALA A 639 14.49 -43.07 4.60
N ASP A 640 15.56 -42.30 4.39
CA ASP A 640 16.63 -42.07 5.39
C ASP A 640 17.15 -40.61 5.43
N VAL A 641 16.47 -39.65 4.80
CA VAL A 641 16.79 -38.21 4.86
C VAL A 641 15.62 -37.48 5.55
N PRO A 642 15.85 -36.56 6.51
CA PRO A 642 14.78 -35.84 7.20
C PRO A 642 13.85 -35.12 6.23
N VAL A 643 12.55 -35.23 6.48
CA VAL A 643 11.48 -34.53 5.76
C VAL A 643 11.57 -33.05 6.12
N THR A 644 11.76 -32.20 5.12
CA THR A 644 11.86 -30.74 5.23
C THR A 644 10.51 -30.13 5.67
N ASP A 645 10.40 -29.60 6.89
CA ASP A 645 9.25 -28.81 7.38
C ASP A 645 9.77 -27.46 7.89
N GLY A 646 9.57 -26.38 7.13
CA GLY A 646 9.89 -25.01 7.53
C GLY A 646 8.64 -24.13 7.64
N ALA A 647 8.75 -22.99 8.33
CA ALA A 647 7.63 -22.06 8.55
C ALA A 647 7.98 -20.65 8.10
N ILE A 648 7.01 -19.96 7.51
CA ILE A 648 7.15 -18.57 7.10
C ILE A 648 6.05 -17.72 7.71
N ARG A 649 6.40 -16.49 8.13
CA ARG A 649 5.46 -15.48 8.58
C ARG A 649 5.81 -14.14 7.95
N THR A 650 4.79 -13.40 7.56
CA THR A 650 4.96 -12.08 6.95
C THR A 650 3.97 -11.11 7.54
N THR A 651 4.39 -9.89 7.81
CA THR A 651 3.51 -8.79 8.19
C THR A 651 3.68 -7.66 7.19
N LEU A 652 2.59 -6.94 6.91
CA LEU A 652 2.60 -5.83 5.96
C LEU A 652 1.63 -4.74 6.43
N THR A 653 2.05 -3.48 6.35
CA THR A 653 1.17 -2.32 6.50
C THR A 653 1.20 -1.50 5.22
N ALA A 654 0.03 -1.17 4.66
CA ALA A 654 -0.06 -0.45 3.39
C ALA A 654 -1.09 0.69 3.43
N ALA A 655 -0.87 1.68 2.57
CA ALA A 655 -1.81 2.74 2.26
C ALA A 655 -2.20 2.67 0.78
N ILE A 656 -3.50 2.77 0.50
CA ILE A 656 -4.08 2.52 -0.82
C ILE A 656 -5.06 3.65 -1.16
N PRO A 657 -4.62 4.73 -1.83
CA PRO A 657 -5.53 5.65 -2.50
C PRO A 657 -6.36 4.93 -3.58
N TYR A 658 -7.63 5.29 -3.68
CA TYR A 658 -8.54 4.79 -4.70
C TYR A 658 -9.50 5.89 -5.16
N ALA A 659 -9.99 5.75 -6.39
CA ALA A 659 -11.00 6.63 -6.94
C ALA A 659 -11.93 5.90 -7.91
N SER A 660 -13.16 6.39 -8.03
CA SER A 660 -14.05 6.05 -9.12
C SER A 660 -14.67 7.29 -9.76
N TRP A 661 -14.90 7.19 -11.06
CA TRP A 661 -15.46 8.23 -11.89
C TRP A 661 -16.57 7.69 -12.78
N ARG A 662 -17.69 8.40 -12.80
CA ARG A 662 -18.86 8.11 -13.65
C ARG A 662 -19.05 9.20 -14.70
N PRO A 663 -18.36 9.14 -15.85
CA PRO A 663 -18.54 10.11 -16.92
C PRO A 663 -19.96 10.11 -17.52
N SER A 664 -20.70 9.01 -17.38
CA SER A 664 -22.08 8.89 -17.86
C SER A 664 -22.88 7.93 -16.98
N GLU A 665 -24.19 7.83 -17.22
CA GLU A 665 -25.06 6.85 -16.54
C GLU A 665 -24.71 5.39 -16.87
N ARG A 666 -23.98 5.14 -17.96
CA ARG A 666 -23.66 3.78 -18.42
C ARG A 666 -22.25 3.34 -18.09
N LEU A 667 -21.31 4.28 -17.91
CA LEU A 667 -19.89 4.00 -17.77
C LEU A 667 -19.39 4.40 -16.39
N GLU A 668 -18.71 3.46 -15.73
CA GLU A 668 -17.95 3.69 -14.52
C GLU A 668 -16.51 3.21 -14.72
N LEU A 669 -15.58 4.03 -14.24
CA LEU A 669 -14.15 3.77 -14.23
C LEU A 669 -13.67 3.82 -12.78
N TRP A 670 -12.76 2.94 -12.39
CA TRP A 670 -12.15 2.96 -11.08
C TRP A 670 -10.67 2.61 -11.13
N SER A 671 -9.93 3.09 -10.14
CA SER A 671 -8.51 2.79 -9.98
C SER A 671 -8.11 2.78 -8.51
N ALA A 672 -7.15 1.94 -8.17
CA ALA A 672 -6.50 1.90 -6.87
C ALA A 672 -4.99 1.74 -7.08
N ALA A 673 -4.21 2.46 -6.29
CA ALA A 673 -2.76 2.29 -6.24
C ALA A 673 -2.33 2.26 -4.78
N GLY A 674 -1.37 1.42 -4.42
CA GLY A 674 -0.98 1.24 -3.02
C GLY A 674 0.50 0.99 -2.86
N TYR A 675 1.01 1.39 -1.71
CA TYR A 675 2.37 1.05 -1.27
C TYR A 675 2.33 0.60 0.19
N GLY A 676 3.15 -0.37 0.53
CA GLY A 676 3.27 -0.90 1.87
C GLY A 676 4.68 -1.35 2.20
N ALA A 677 4.92 -1.49 3.49
CA ALA A 677 6.17 -2.01 4.03
C ALA A 677 5.87 -2.99 5.17
N GLY A 678 6.80 -3.90 5.40
CA GLY A 678 6.61 -5.00 6.33
C GLY A 678 7.89 -5.78 6.56
N GLU A 679 7.73 -6.95 7.16
CA GLU A 679 8.82 -7.88 7.46
C GLU A 679 8.35 -9.31 7.17
N THR A 680 9.28 -10.14 6.74
CA THR A 680 9.10 -11.58 6.59
C THR A 680 10.15 -12.32 7.42
N THR A 681 9.69 -13.33 8.14
CA THR A 681 10.54 -14.22 8.95
C THR A 681 10.38 -15.63 8.44
N LEU A 682 11.50 -16.28 8.18
CA LEU A 682 11.61 -17.63 7.66
C LEU A 682 12.33 -18.47 8.71
N GLU A 683 11.65 -19.48 9.22
CA GLU A 683 12.18 -20.44 10.17
C GLU A 683 12.64 -21.67 9.39
N THR A 684 13.96 -21.89 9.38
CA THR A 684 14.61 -22.97 8.66
C THR A 684 14.57 -24.28 9.46
N GLU A 685 15.04 -25.36 8.84
CA GLU A 685 15.10 -26.70 9.45
C GLU A 685 16.06 -26.80 10.64
N THR A 686 17.06 -25.92 10.71
CA THR A 686 17.98 -25.81 11.85
C THR A 686 17.41 -24.96 12.99
N ALA A 687 16.14 -24.53 12.87
CA ALA A 687 15.48 -23.53 13.72
C ALA A 687 16.20 -22.17 13.71
N GLU A 688 16.94 -21.88 12.64
CA GLU A 688 17.47 -20.55 12.38
C GLU A 688 16.32 -19.64 11.91
N LEU A 689 16.29 -18.42 12.43
CA LEU A 689 15.29 -17.42 12.09
C LEU A 689 15.95 -16.39 11.20
N LEU A 690 15.60 -16.44 9.91
CA LEU A 690 16.03 -15.49 8.91
C LEU A 690 14.97 -14.41 8.77
N GLU A 691 15.36 -13.14 8.87
CA GLU A 691 14.43 -12.01 8.87
C GLU A 691 14.81 -10.99 7.80
N ALA A 692 13.86 -10.65 6.93
CA ALA A 692 14.04 -9.66 5.87
C ALA A 692 12.92 -8.63 5.87
N LYS A 693 13.26 -7.37 5.60
CA LYS A 693 12.28 -6.31 5.36
C LYS A 693 11.63 -6.52 4.00
N ILE A 694 10.34 -6.23 3.90
CA ILE A 694 9.60 -6.31 2.65
C ILE A 694 9.00 -4.96 2.26
N ASP A 695 8.94 -4.71 0.96
CA ASP A 695 8.13 -3.67 0.35
C ASP A 695 7.03 -4.28 -0.51
N TRP A 696 5.93 -3.55 -0.67
CA TRP A 696 4.81 -3.98 -1.49
C TRP A 696 4.24 -2.82 -2.30
N ALA A 697 3.93 -3.08 -3.55
CA ALA A 697 3.28 -2.12 -4.44
C ALA A 697 2.06 -2.75 -5.12
N LEU A 698 1.00 -1.96 -5.32
CA LEU A 698 -0.23 -2.33 -6.01
C LEU A 698 -0.58 -1.26 -7.04
N ALA A 699 -0.99 -1.70 -8.23
CA ALA A 699 -1.71 -0.89 -9.18
C ALA A 699 -2.88 -1.71 -9.75
N ALA A 700 -4.07 -1.12 -9.73
CA ALA A 700 -5.25 -1.74 -10.28
C ALA A 700 -6.18 -0.71 -10.91
N ALA A 701 -6.88 -1.11 -11.96
CA ALA A 701 -7.90 -0.30 -12.58
C ALA A 701 -8.95 -1.19 -13.24
N GLY A 702 -10.19 -0.71 -13.26
CA GLY A 702 -11.26 -1.40 -13.92
C GLY A 702 -12.33 -0.46 -14.44
N LEU A 703 -13.24 -1.05 -15.20
CA LEU A 703 -14.36 -0.36 -15.79
C LEU A 703 -15.59 -1.25 -15.82
N ARG A 704 -16.74 -0.60 -15.82
CA ARG A 704 -18.04 -1.20 -16.05
C ARG A 704 -18.82 -0.38 -17.06
N SER A 705 -19.43 -1.04 -18.04
CA SER A 705 -20.33 -0.40 -18.99
C SER A 705 -21.65 -1.15 -19.09
N ASP A 706 -22.77 -0.50 -18.78
CA ASP A 706 -24.10 -1.03 -19.11
C ASP A 706 -24.26 -1.06 -20.64
N LEU A 707 -24.44 -2.25 -21.22
CA LEU A 707 -24.49 -2.46 -22.66
C LEU A 707 -25.90 -2.26 -23.21
N PHE A 708 -26.87 -2.98 -22.65
CA PHE A 708 -28.27 -2.93 -23.08
C PHE A 708 -29.22 -3.53 -22.04
N THR A 709 -30.51 -3.18 -22.16
CA THR A 709 -31.60 -3.78 -21.40
C THR A 709 -32.47 -4.61 -22.34
N LEU A 710 -32.65 -5.90 -22.01
CA LEU A 710 -33.50 -6.83 -22.73
C LEU A 710 -34.99 -6.60 -22.43
N PRO A 711 -35.90 -7.00 -23.35
CA PRO A 711 -37.33 -7.04 -23.10
C PRO A 711 -37.64 -7.82 -21.81
N GLY A 712 -38.39 -7.20 -20.88
CA GLY A 712 -38.68 -7.80 -19.58
C GLY A 712 -37.75 -7.37 -18.43
N GLY A 713 -36.94 -6.33 -18.63
CA GLY A 713 -36.25 -5.60 -17.56
C GLY A 713 -34.91 -6.19 -17.11
N ALA A 714 -34.33 -7.10 -17.90
CA ALA A 714 -32.99 -7.63 -17.61
C ALA A 714 -31.92 -6.72 -18.23
N ALA A 715 -30.94 -6.27 -17.46
CA ALA A 715 -29.82 -5.47 -17.95
C ALA A 715 -28.57 -6.32 -18.11
N VAL A 716 -27.76 -6.00 -19.12
CA VAL A 716 -26.47 -6.65 -19.39
C VAL A 716 -25.39 -5.60 -19.37
N ALA A 717 -24.29 -5.88 -18.66
CA ALA A 717 -23.12 -5.03 -18.55
C ALA A 717 -21.84 -5.77 -18.93
N TRP A 718 -20.90 -5.03 -19.52
CA TRP A 718 -19.51 -5.45 -19.63
C TRP A 718 -18.76 -4.96 -18.40
N VAL A 719 -17.89 -5.80 -17.86
CA VAL A 719 -17.02 -5.44 -16.75
C VAL A 719 -15.61 -5.98 -17.02
N SER A 720 -14.59 -5.21 -16.67
CA SER A 720 -13.20 -5.64 -16.81
C SER A 720 -12.30 -4.93 -15.81
N ASP A 721 -11.25 -5.62 -15.36
CA ASP A 721 -10.23 -5.08 -14.48
C ASP A 721 -8.85 -5.64 -14.80
N ALA A 722 -7.83 -4.87 -14.41
CA ALA A 722 -6.45 -5.29 -14.40
C ALA A 722 -5.86 -5.00 -13.02
N LEU A 723 -5.06 -5.94 -12.53
CA LEU A 723 -4.31 -5.84 -11.29
C LEU A 723 -2.86 -6.20 -11.56
N TRP A 724 -1.95 -5.46 -10.92
CA TRP A 724 -0.55 -5.76 -10.79
C TRP A 724 -0.12 -5.53 -9.34
N ALA A 725 0.64 -6.45 -8.77
CA ALA A 725 1.25 -6.28 -7.47
C ALA A 725 2.70 -6.78 -7.48
N ARG A 726 3.56 -6.11 -6.71
CA ARG A 726 4.95 -6.52 -6.45
C ARG A 726 5.15 -6.65 -4.96
N THR A 727 5.85 -7.68 -4.53
CA THR A 727 6.39 -7.83 -3.18
C THR A 727 7.89 -8.05 -3.29
N GLY A 728 8.68 -7.10 -2.79
CA GLY A 728 10.14 -7.22 -2.71
C GLY A 728 10.58 -7.55 -1.28
N SER A 729 11.73 -8.20 -1.12
CA SER A 729 12.44 -8.34 0.15
C SER A 729 13.89 -7.88 0.02
N ASP A 730 14.35 -7.14 1.02
CA ASP A 730 15.75 -6.73 1.14
C ASP A 730 16.65 -7.95 1.37
N ARG A 731 17.94 -7.77 1.07
CA ARG A 731 18.98 -8.72 1.46
C ARG A 731 19.08 -8.79 2.99
N ALA A 732 19.18 -10.00 3.52
CA ALA A 732 19.45 -10.25 4.94
C ALA A 732 20.52 -11.35 5.09
N ASP A 733 21.01 -11.56 6.31
CA ASP A 733 21.95 -12.66 6.57
C ASP A 733 21.27 -14.00 6.26
N GLY A 734 21.87 -14.79 5.36
CA GLY A 734 21.31 -16.07 4.89
C GLY A 734 20.09 -15.94 3.97
N LEU A 735 19.75 -14.73 3.48
CA LEU A 735 18.68 -14.51 2.50
C LEU A 735 19.07 -13.49 1.44
N ALA A 736 19.06 -13.91 0.18
CA ALA A 736 19.21 -13.03 -0.95
C ALA A 736 18.02 -12.07 -1.08
N ALA A 737 18.28 -10.87 -1.59
CA ALA A 737 17.23 -9.95 -1.99
C ALA A 737 16.35 -10.61 -3.06
N THR A 738 15.04 -10.52 -2.89
CA THR A 738 14.07 -11.26 -3.71
C THR A 738 12.98 -10.31 -4.19
N ASP A 739 12.55 -10.49 -5.43
CA ASP A 739 11.44 -9.74 -6.02
C ASP A 739 10.41 -10.71 -6.59
N SER A 740 9.15 -10.53 -6.22
CA SER A 740 8.04 -11.31 -6.74
C SER A 740 6.92 -10.41 -7.24
N SER A 741 6.45 -10.67 -8.45
CA SER A 741 5.44 -9.88 -9.14
C SER A 741 4.27 -10.75 -9.56
N VAL A 742 3.05 -10.21 -9.50
CA VAL A 742 1.84 -10.89 -9.99
C VAL A 742 1.01 -9.93 -10.81
N SER A 743 0.33 -10.46 -11.82
CA SER A 743 -0.62 -9.69 -12.62
C SER A 743 -1.86 -10.50 -12.94
N ARG A 744 -2.98 -9.80 -13.09
CA ARG A 744 -4.27 -10.36 -13.49
C ARG A 744 -4.94 -9.41 -14.48
N LEU A 745 -5.47 -9.96 -15.56
CA LEU A 745 -6.41 -9.27 -16.45
C LEU A 745 -7.71 -10.07 -16.48
N ARG A 746 -8.84 -9.40 -16.29
CA ARG A 746 -10.15 -10.03 -16.28
C ARG A 746 -11.13 -9.32 -17.20
N LEU A 747 -11.93 -10.12 -17.90
CA LEU A 747 -12.98 -9.67 -18.82
C LEU A 747 -14.24 -10.47 -18.54
N GLY A 748 -15.34 -9.80 -18.24
CA GLY A 748 -16.60 -10.46 -17.89
C GLY A 748 -17.84 -9.80 -18.44
N VAL A 749 -18.91 -10.58 -18.52
CA VAL A 749 -20.26 -10.11 -18.81
C VAL A 749 -21.14 -10.41 -17.61
N GLU A 750 -21.87 -9.39 -17.19
CA GLU A 750 -22.85 -9.45 -16.11
C GLU A 750 -24.25 -9.34 -16.69
N GLY A 751 -25.16 -10.24 -16.28
CA GLY A 751 -26.59 -10.13 -16.53
C GLY A 751 -27.34 -10.00 -15.22
N ARG A 752 -28.24 -9.02 -15.12
CA ARG A 752 -29.05 -8.74 -13.93
C ARG A 752 -30.53 -8.62 -14.27
N ARG A 753 -31.41 -9.04 -13.36
CA ARG A 753 -32.86 -8.90 -13.51
C ARG A 753 -33.57 -8.77 -12.17
N LEU A 754 -34.44 -7.77 -12.06
CA LEU A 754 -35.30 -7.56 -10.91
C LEU A 754 -36.76 -7.92 -11.26
N PHE A 755 -37.41 -8.68 -10.38
CA PHE A 755 -38.82 -9.02 -10.47
C PHE A 755 -39.56 -8.43 -9.26
N ALA A 756 -40.61 -7.64 -9.52
CA ALA A 756 -41.56 -7.27 -8.50
C ALA A 756 -42.54 -8.42 -8.25
N LEU A 757 -42.75 -8.77 -6.97
CA LEU A 757 -43.66 -9.82 -6.53
C LEU A 757 -44.90 -9.21 -5.88
N SER A 758 -46.01 -9.96 -5.86
CA SER A 758 -47.24 -9.52 -5.22
C SER A 758 -47.02 -9.24 -3.73
N GLY A 759 -47.51 -8.10 -3.24
CA GLY A 759 -47.42 -7.74 -1.82
C GLY A 759 -46.12 -7.05 -1.41
N GLY A 760 -45.47 -6.36 -2.35
CA GLY A 760 -44.28 -5.53 -2.10
C GLY A 760 -42.98 -6.32 -2.01
N GLY A 761 -43.00 -7.62 -2.32
CA GLY A 761 -41.78 -8.43 -2.38
C GLY A 761 -41.01 -8.24 -3.68
N SER A 762 -39.76 -8.67 -3.69
CA SER A 762 -38.89 -8.60 -4.86
C SER A 762 -38.02 -9.85 -5.00
N LEU A 763 -37.59 -10.14 -6.22
CA LEU A 763 -36.59 -11.15 -6.54
C LEU A 763 -35.56 -10.53 -7.49
N ALA A 764 -34.31 -10.42 -7.08
CA ALA A 764 -33.21 -10.00 -7.92
C ALA A 764 -32.34 -11.22 -8.28
N LEU A 765 -32.05 -11.38 -9.56
CA LEU A 765 -31.16 -12.41 -10.09
C LEU A 765 -29.97 -11.75 -10.77
N LYS A 766 -28.77 -12.28 -10.55
CA LYS A 766 -27.57 -11.88 -11.30
C LYS A 766 -26.75 -13.11 -11.63
N LEU A 767 -26.18 -13.07 -12.83
CA LEU A 767 -25.27 -14.06 -13.37
C LEU A 767 -24.08 -13.32 -13.96
N GLU A 768 -22.92 -13.90 -13.80
CA GLU A 768 -21.68 -13.37 -14.31
C GLU A 768 -20.84 -14.48 -14.90
N ILE A 769 -20.23 -14.21 -16.04
CA ILE A 769 -19.32 -15.14 -16.71
C ILE A 769 -18.10 -14.33 -17.12
N GLY A 770 -16.92 -14.79 -16.73
CA GLY A 770 -15.66 -14.10 -16.96
C GLY A 770 -14.55 -15.02 -17.46
N ALA A 771 -13.60 -14.43 -18.16
CA ALA A 771 -12.31 -15.01 -18.44
C ALA A 771 -11.24 -14.15 -17.75
N ARG A 772 -10.22 -14.81 -17.19
CA ARG A 772 -9.08 -14.16 -16.57
C ARG A 772 -7.77 -14.70 -17.14
N ARG A 773 -6.74 -13.87 -17.11
CA ARG A 773 -5.35 -14.26 -17.40
C ARG A 773 -4.48 -13.82 -16.23
N ASP A 774 -3.84 -14.78 -15.61
CA ASP A 774 -2.91 -14.58 -14.50
C ASP A 774 -1.46 -14.72 -14.99
N GLY A 775 -0.56 -13.93 -14.42
CA GLY A 775 0.86 -13.90 -14.78
C GLY A 775 1.75 -13.50 -13.61
N GLY A 776 3.06 -13.56 -13.82
CA GLY A 776 4.08 -13.26 -12.80
C GLY A 776 4.64 -14.52 -12.14
N ASP A 777 5.13 -14.37 -10.91
CA ASP A 777 5.97 -15.34 -10.18
C ASP A 777 5.14 -16.20 -9.19
N ALA A 778 3.82 -16.26 -9.38
CA ALA A 778 2.92 -17.18 -8.69
C ALA A 778 2.13 -18.00 -9.74
N GLU A 779 0.89 -18.42 -9.48
CA GLU A 779 0.13 -19.19 -10.46
C GLU A 779 -0.13 -18.34 -11.72
N THR A 780 0.14 -18.91 -12.90
CA THR A 780 -0.03 -18.25 -14.21
C THR A 780 -0.93 -19.05 -15.12
N GLY A 781 -1.55 -18.36 -16.09
CA GLY A 781 -2.33 -19.01 -17.14
C GLY A 781 -3.70 -18.39 -17.38
N LEU A 782 -4.47 -19.03 -18.24
CA LEU A 782 -5.84 -18.65 -18.57
C LEU A 782 -6.84 -19.37 -17.67
N GLY A 783 -7.82 -18.61 -17.17
CA GLY A 783 -8.93 -19.12 -16.37
C GLY A 783 -10.28 -18.67 -16.88
N ALA A 784 -11.32 -19.45 -16.55
CA ALA A 784 -12.71 -19.07 -16.74
C ALA A 784 -13.45 -19.16 -15.41
N GLU A 785 -14.27 -18.16 -15.13
CA GLU A 785 -15.01 -18.04 -13.88
C GLU A 785 -16.50 -17.84 -14.14
N ILE A 786 -17.30 -18.30 -13.19
CA ILE A 786 -18.73 -18.06 -13.17
C ILE A 786 -19.13 -17.60 -11.78
N GLY A 787 -19.93 -16.54 -11.74
CA GLY A 787 -20.49 -15.96 -10.53
C GLY A 787 -21.99 -15.80 -10.67
N GLY A 788 -22.70 -15.75 -9.55
CA GLY A 788 -24.12 -15.47 -9.58
C GLY A 788 -24.73 -15.36 -8.19
N GLY A 789 -25.97 -14.88 -8.16
CA GLY A 789 -26.69 -14.76 -6.92
C GLY A 789 -28.16 -14.42 -7.09
N ILE A 790 -28.86 -14.56 -5.98
CA ILE A 790 -30.30 -14.45 -5.83
C ILE A 790 -30.54 -13.65 -4.55
N ALA A 791 -31.25 -12.53 -4.66
CA ALA A 791 -31.79 -11.83 -3.51
C ALA A 791 -33.32 -11.87 -3.57
N TRP A 792 -33.96 -12.29 -2.50
CA TRP A 792 -35.41 -12.42 -2.41
C TRP A 792 -35.93 -11.76 -1.14
N THR A 793 -36.98 -10.95 -1.29
CA THR A 793 -37.66 -10.30 -0.18
C THR A 793 -39.17 -10.60 -0.22
N ALA A 794 -39.73 -10.90 0.95
CA ALA A 794 -41.16 -11.06 1.15
C ALA A 794 -41.61 -10.29 2.40
N PRO A 795 -41.82 -8.96 2.31
CA PRO A 795 -42.10 -8.11 3.45
C PRO A 795 -43.32 -8.53 4.28
N ARG A 796 -44.37 -9.05 3.63
CA ARG A 796 -45.57 -9.56 4.33
C ARG A 796 -45.30 -10.77 5.21
N LEU A 797 -44.26 -11.53 4.91
CA LEU A 797 -43.82 -12.69 5.68
C LEU A 797 -42.62 -12.35 6.58
N GLY A 798 -42.10 -11.13 6.48
CA GLY A 798 -40.87 -10.73 7.17
C GLY A 798 -39.62 -11.47 6.70
N LEU A 799 -39.62 -12.09 5.51
CA LEU A 799 -38.53 -12.96 5.08
C LEU A 799 -37.60 -12.27 4.10
N THR A 800 -36.30 -12.49 4.26
CA THR A 800 -35.27 -12.18 3.26
C THR A 800 -34.34 -13.37 3.06
N LEU A 801 -33.96 -13.63 1.81
CA LEU A 801 -33.01 -14.67 1.43
C LEU A 801 -32.01 -14.10 0.45
N ASP A 802 -30.73 -14.26 0.74
CA ASP A 802 -29.63 -13.88 -0.13
C ASP A 802 -28.73 -15.10 -0.36
N LEU A 803 -28.52 -15.43 -1.62
CA LEU A 803 -27.63 -16.49 -2.06
C LEU A 803 -26.63 -15.90 -3.05
N ALA A 804 -25.35 -16.21 -2.89
CA ALA A 804 -24.35 -15.86 -3.88
C ALA A 804 -23.28 -16.95 -3.95
N GLY A 805 -22.66 -17.07 -5.12
CA GLY A 805 -21.51 -17.94 -5.29
C GLY A 805 -20.68 -17.55 -6.48
N ARG A 806 -19.40 -17.91 -6.42
CA ARG A 806 -18.43 -17.80 -7.51
C ARG A 806 -17.55 -19.03 -7.56
N THR A 807 -17.10 -19.42 -8.73
CA THR A 807 -16.10 -20.46 -8.88
C THR A 807 -15.24 -20.17 -10.11
N LEU A 808 -13.93 -20.34 -9.93
CA LEU A 808 -13.02 -20.60 -11.02
C LEU A 808 -13.39 -21.99 -11.56
N VAL A 809 -13.94 -22.03 -12.77
CA VAL A 809 -14.44 -23.24 -13.41
C VAL A 809 -13.26 -24.07 -13.92
N THR A 810 -12.28 -23.40 -14.50
CA THR A 810 -11.05 -23.98 -15.02
C THR A 810 -9.94 -22.94 -14.99
N HIS A 811 -8.72 -23.40 -14.82
CA HIS A 811 -7.50 -22.61 -14.94
C HIS A 811 -6.39 -23.53 -15.49
N GLU A 812 -5.48 -22.99 -16.28
CA GLU A 812 -4.36 -23.75 -16.86
C GLU A 812 -3.45 -24.33 -15.77
N ASP A 813 -3.19 -23.55 -14.71
CA ASP A 813 -2.63 -24.05 -13.47
C ASP A 813 -3.69 -24.79 -12.65
N ARG A 814 -3.48 -26.09 -12.42
CA ARG A 814 -4.41 -26.97 -11.70
C ARG A 814 -4.36 -26.81 -10.18
N ALA A 815 -3.30 -26.18 -9.65
CA ALA A 815 -3.21 -25.83 -8.24
C ALA A 815 -4.16 -24.68 -7.91
N MET A 816 -4.40 -23.76 -8.86
CA MET A 816 -5.29 -22.63 -8.67
C MET A 816 -6.75 -23.07 -8.63
N ARG A 817 -7.39 -22.88 -7.47
CA ARG A 817 -8.81 -23.15 -7.24
C ARG A 817 -9.42 -22.07 -6.37
N ASN A 818 -10.28 -21.26 -6.96
CA ASN A 818 -10.99 -20.23 -6.21
C ASN A 818 -12.48 -20.55 -6.24
N ARG A 819 -13.09 -20.74 -5.07
CA ARG A 819 -14.53 -21.01 -4.94
C ARG A 819 -15.06 -20.24 -3.74
N GLY A 820 -16.22 -19.65 -3.90
CA GLY A 820 -16.91 -18.93 -2.86
C GLY A 820 -18.40 -19.20 -2.90
N PHE A 821 -19.01 -19.42 -1.74
CA PHE A 821 -20.45 -19.51 -1.61
C PHE A 821 -20.90 -18.82 -0.32
N SER A 822 -21.98 -18.06 -0.39
CA SER A 822 -22.63 -17.45 0.77
C SER A 822 -24.13 -17.60 0.67
N ALA A 823 -24.77 -17.89 1.81
CA ALA A 823 -26.21 -17.95 1.96
C ALA A 823 -26.61 -17.25 3.26
N ALA A 824 -27.58 -16.34 3.21
CA ALA A 824 -28.16 -15.68 4.36
C ALA A 824 -29.69 -15.75 4.28
N LEU A 825 -30.33 -16.10 5.39
CA LEU A 825 -31.77 -16.13 5.57
C LEU A 825 -32.10 -15.33 6.83
N ALA A 826 -33.02 -14.38 6.72
CA ALA A 826 -33.53 -13.65 7.88
C ALA A 826 -35.06 -13.68 7.92
N TYR A 827 -35.58 -13.63 9.15
CA TYR A 827 -36.99 -13.49 9.46
C TYR A 827 -37.15 -12.35 10.48
N ASP A 828 -37.87 -11.32 10.08
CA ASP A 828 -38.32 -10.20 10.90
C ASP A 828 -39.70 -9.72 10.39
N PRO A 829 -40.80 -10.12 11.05
CA PRO A 829 -42.17 -9.84 10.62
C PRO A 829 -42.61 -8.39 10.90
N ALA A 830 -41.84 -7.62 11.67
CA ALA A 830 -42.19 -6.26 12.04
C ALA A 830 -40.95 -5.34 12.07
N PRO A 831 -40.21 -5.24 10.95
CA PRO A 831 -38.89 -4.62 10.88
C PRO A 831 -38.90 -3.16 11.32
N ASP A 832 -39.98 -2.45 11.01
CA ASP A 832 -40.15 -1.05 11.37
C ASP A 832 -40.34 -0.85 12.88
N SER A 833 -40.85 -1.84 13.62
CA SER A 833 -41.10 -1.72 15.06
C SER A 833 -39.99 -2.29 15.94
N ARG A 834 -39.10 -3.11 15.36
CA ARG A 834 -38.09 -3.93 16.07
C ARG A 834 -38.67 -4.85 17.15
N ARG A 835 -40.00 -5.04 17.18
CA ARG A 835 -40.71 -5.83 18.20
C ARG A 835 -40.91 -7.26 17.72
N GLY A 836 -40.92 -8.19 18.68
CA GLY A 836 -41.16 -9.60 18.42
C GLY A 836 -39.91 -10.35 18.00
N LEU A 837 -40.11 -11.58 17.53
CA LEU A 837 -39.04 -12.50 17.19
C LEU A 837 -38.34 -12.08 15.89
N SER A 838 -37.02 -12.02 15.92
CA SER A 838 -36.19 -12.04 14.71
C SER A 838 -35.20 -13.20 14.75
N LEU A 839 -34.94 -13.74 13.56
CA LEU A 839 -34.03 -14.86 13.35
C LEU A 839 -33.12 -14.51 12.17
N SER A 840 -31.84 -14.85 12.29
CA SER A 840 -30.94 -14.86 11.14
C SER A 840 -30.13 -16.15 11.14
N LEU A 841 -29.94 -16.71 9.96
CA LEU A 841 -29.10 -17.87 9.71
C LEU A 841 -28.24 -17.59 8.49
N ARG A 842 -26.96 -17.91 8.57
CA ARG A 842 -26.04 -17.71 7.48
C ARG A 842 -25.04 -18.84 7.40
N ARG A 843 -24.63 -19.13 6.17
CA ARG A 843 -23.55 -20.05 5.83
C ARG A 843 -22.64 -19.40 4.80
N ASP A 844 -21.34 -19.50 4.98
CA ASP A 844 -20.41 -19.25 3.87
C ASP A 844 -19.39 -20.40 3.74
N ILE A 845 -18.76 -20.52 2.57
CA ILE A 845 -17.81 -21.59 2.21
C ILE A 845 -16.80 -21.01 1.22
N GLY A 846 -15.49 -21.29 1.42
CA GLY A 846 -14.42 -20.88 0.51
C GLY A 846 -14.07 -19.39 0.57
N ASP A 847 -13.42 -18.88 -0.50
CA ASP A 847 -13.11 -17.46 -0.66
C ASP A 847 -14.39 -16.63 -0.63
N PRO A 848 -14.40 -15.43 -0.04
CA PRO A 848 -15.60 -14.60 -0.05
C PRO A 848 -16.07 -14.41 -1.50
N ALA A 849 -17.37 -14.59 -1.78
CA ALA A 849 -17.94 -14.27 -3.10
C ALA A 849 -17.94 -12.76 -3.42
N GLY A 850 -17.23 -11.94 -2.64
CA GLY A 850 -17.13 -10.50 -2.80
C GLY A 850 -15.71 -10.14 -3.19
N GLY A 851 -15.54 -9.76 -4.45
CA GLY A 851 -14.28 -9.39 -5.05
C GLY A 851 -14.35 -9.22 -6.56
N GLU A 852 -14.78 -8.02 -6.97
CA GLU A 852 -14.68 -7.39 -8.30
C GLU A 852 -15.01 -8.23 -9.54
N LEU A 853 -16.29 -8.42 -9.87
CA LEU A 853 -16.99 -7.60 -10.87
C LEU A 853 -18.40 -7.36 -10.29
N ASP A 854 -18.44 -6.40 -9.38
CA ASP A 854 -19.58 -5.82 -8.67
C ASP A 854 -20.41 -6.70 -7.72
N ALA A 855 -20.50 -6.25 -6.46
CA ALA A 855 -21.21 -6.91 -5.38
C ALA A 855 -22.60 -7.40 -5.79
N LEU A 856 -22.81 -8.70 -5.60
CA LEU A 856 -24.05 -9.40 -5.85
C LEU A 856 -25.07 -9.07 -4.73
N PHE A 857 -25.71 -7.90 -4.88
CA PHE A 857 -26.85 -7.37 -4.12
C PHE A 857 -26.57 -6.83 -2.71
N ALA A 858 -26.45 -5.51 -2.58
CA ALA A 858 -26.38 -4.88 -1.28
C ALA A 858 -27.79 -4.72 -0.66
N ASN A 859 -28.02 -5.40 0.45
CA ASN A 859 -28.57 -4.72 1.63
C ASN A 859 -27.92 -5.21 2.93
N GLU A 860 -26.58 -5.36 2.90
CA GLU A 860 -25.65 -5.79 3.97
C GLU A 860 -25.98 -7.12 4.70
N PRO A 861 -25.00 -8.01 5.01
CA PRO A 861 -23.55 -7.90 4.83
C PRO A 861 -22.85 -9.15 4.22
N ILE A 862 -21.57 -9.05 3.84
CA ILE A 862 -20.68 -10.17 3.45
C ILE A 862 -19.59 -10.39 4.52
N ALA A 863 -19.56 -11.61 5.09
CA ALA A 863 -18.84 -12.07 6.29
C ALA A 863 -17.30 -12.14 6.23
N ARG A 864 -16.67 -12.48 7.38
CA ARG A 864 -15.39 -13.24 7.38
C ARG A 864 -15.60 -14.72 7.72
N HIS A 865 -14.78 -15.55 7.10
CA HIS A 865 -14.55 -16.95 7.44
C HIS A 865 -13.15 -17.15 7.98
N MET A 866 -13.07 -18.06 8.96
CA MET A 866 -11.88 -18.66 9.53
C MET A 866 -11.93 -20.17 9.28
N HIS A 867 -10.85 -20.66 8.65
CA HIS A 867 -10.41 -22.03 8.38
C HIS A 867 -11.11 -22.92 7.34
N GLY A 868 -10.32 -23.28 6.30
CA GLY A 868 -10.26 -24.46 5.43
C GLY A 868 -10.72 -24.18 4.00
N GLN A 869 -9.94 -24.58 2.97
CA GLN A 869 -10.28 -24.34 1.55
C GLN A 869 -11.65 -24.91 1.13
N ASP A 870 -12.29 -25.74 1.97
CA ASP A 870 -13.67 -26.25 1.82
C ASP A 870 -14.52 -26.13 3.11
N ALA A 871 -14.06 -25.44 4.15
CA ALA A 871 -14.75 -25.46 5.44
C ALA A 871 -15.75 -24.31 5.57
N GLY A 872 -17.02 -24.70 5.64
CA GLY A 872 -18.11 -23.76 5.82
C GLY A 872 -18.26 -23.30 7.27
N ARG A 873 -18.58 -22.02 7.48
CA ARG A 873 -19.07 -21.52 8.77
C ARG A 873 -20.57 -21.43 8.74
N TRP A 874 -21.17 -21.69 9.89
CA TRP A 874 -22.56 -21.33 10.16
C TRP A 874 -22.60 -20.26 11.23
N THR A 875 -23.48 -19.29 11.05
CA THR A 875 -23.82 -18.30 12.08
C THR A 875 -25.34 -18.22 12.19
N ALA A 876 -25.86 -18.39 13.39
CA ALA A 876 -27.27 -18.23 13.70
C ALA A 876 -27.43 -17.17 14.81
N GLU A 877 -28.40 -16.29 14.69
CA GLU A 877 -28.85 -15.41 15.76
C GLU A 877 -30.36 -15.55 15.94
N ILE A 878 -30.78 -15.63 17.20
CA ILE A 878 -32.16 -15.46 17.60
C ILE A 878 -32.26 -14.24 18.52
N ALA A 879 -33.20 -13.36 18.24
CA ALA A 879 -33.43 -12.16 19.02
C ALA A 879 -34.93 -11.93 19.21
N TYR A 880 -35.30 -11.22 20.28
CA TYR A 880 -36.72 -10.92 20.54
C TYR A 880 -36.90 -9.51 21.08
N GLY A 881 -37.51 -8.62 20.32
CA GLY A 881 -37.77 -7.25 20.74
C GLY A 881 -38.94 -7.13 21.70
N LEU A 882 -38.68 -6.58 22.87
CA LEU A 882 -39.64 -6.33 23.94
C LEU A 882 -39.78 -4.82 24.19
N PRO A 883 -41.00 -4.28 24.35
CA PRO A 883 -41.16 -2.91 24.79
C PRO A 883 -40.52 -2.72 26.17
N ALA A 884 -39.69 -1.70 26.30
CA ALA A 884 -38.97 -1.32 27.50
C ALA A 884 -39.25 0.15 27.85
N PHE A 885 -39.15 0.48 29.15
CA PHE A 885 -39.31 1.84 29.68
C PHE A 885 -40.61 2.54 29.21
N GLY A 886 -41.75 1.84 29.34
CA GLY A 886 -43.07 2.40 28.99
C GLY A 886 -43.33 2.52 27.49
N ALA A 887 -42.80 1.59 26.68
CA ALA A 887 -42.90 1.58 25.21
C ALA A 887 -42.24 2.80 24.55
N ARG A 888 -41.18 3.33 25.17
CA ARG A 888 -40.31 4.34 24.55
C ARG A 888 -39.07 3.73 23.92
N PHE A 889 -38.72 2.52 24.35
CA PHE A 889 -37.60 1.73 23.87
C PHE A 889 -38.03 0.30 23.59
N VAL A 890 -37.22 -0.39 22.81
CA VAL A 890 -37.29 -1.81 22.53
C VAL A 890 -35.99 -2.43 23.01
N GLY A 891 -36.10 -3.27 24.05
CA GLY A 891 -35.03 -4.13 24.53
C GLY A 891 -35.03 -5.43 23.73
N VAL A 892 -33.90 -5.79 23.13
CA VAL A 892 -33.70 -6.92 22.23
C VAL A 892 -32.61 -7.83 22.83
N PRO A 893 -32.97 -8.74 23.76
CA PRO A 893 -32.12 -9.90 24.04
C PRO A 893 -31.84 -10.68 22.76
N HIS A 894 -30.60 -11.12 22.60
CA HIS A 894 -30.20 -11.99 21.50
C HIS A 894 -29.22 -13.07 21.97
N LEU A 895 -29.29 -14.21 21.30
CA LEU A 895 -28.37 -15.33 21.44
C LEU A 895 -27.83 -15.64 20.05
N SER A 896 -26.50 -15.76 19.94
CA SER A 896 -25.83 -16.12 18.70
C SER A 896 -24.98 -17.36 18.85
N TYR A 897 -24.89 -18.13 17.77
CA TYR A 897 -24.10 -19.34 17.68
C TYR A 897 -23.34 -19.37 16.36
N GLY A 898 -22.02 -19.47 16.44
CA GLY A 898 -21.12 -19.59 15.31
C GLY A 898 -20.34 -20.91 15.36
N VAL A 899 -20.24 -21.61 14.24
CA VAL A 899 -19.38 -22.81 14.13
C VAL A 899 -18.61 -22.80 12.82
N SER A 900 -17.30 -23.02 12.86
CA SER A 900 -16.42 -23.21 11.70
C SER A 900 -15.49 -24.40 11.93
N TYR A 901 -14.60 -24.71 10.97
CA TYR A 901 -13.63 -25.78 11.15
C TYR A 901 -12.63 -25.40 12.25
N GLY A 902 -12.78 -26.04 13.39
CA GLY A 902 -11.87 -25.92 14.52
C GLY A 902 -12.17 -24.83 15.54
N ALA A 903 -13.29 -24.11 15.40
CA ALA A 903 -13.76 -23.18 16.42
C ALA A 903 -15.28 -23.13 16.55
N ARG A 904 -15.76 -22.91 17.78
CA ARG A 904 -17.16 -22.58 18.06
C ARG A 904 -17.24 -21.29 18.87
N GLU A 905 -18.27 -20.52 18.60
CA GLU A 905 -18.54 -19.24 19.25
C GLU A 905 -19.99 -19.20 19.74
N ILE A 906 -20.17 -18.76 20.99
CA ILE A 906 -21.48 -18.58 21.60
C ILE A 906 -21.55 -17.15 22.12
N GLY A 907 -22.49 -16.38 21.62
CA GLY A 907 -22.73 -15.00 22.04
C GLY A 907 -24.07 -14.86 22.74
N PHE A 908 -24.12 -14.07 23.80
CA PHE A 908 -25.35 -13.62 24.43
C PHE A 908 -25.26 -12.11 24.64
N GLY A 909 -26.31 -11.39 24.28
CA GLY A 909 -26.31 -9.95 24.48
C GLY A 909 -27.70 -9.36 24.58
N TRP A 910 -27.73 -8.07 24.90
CA TRP A 910 -28.93 -7.28 25.04
C TRP A 910 -28.73 -5.96 24.31
N ARG A 911 -29.63 -5.62 23.40
CA ARG A 911 -29.66 -4.32 22.72
C ARG A 911 -30.84 -3.52 23.25
N LEU A 912 -30.73 -2.22 23.36
CA LEU A 912 -31.78 -1.32 23.80
C LEU A 912 -31.80 -0.17 22.82
N ALA A 913 -32.84 -0.06 22.01
CA ALA A 913 -33.00 1.02 21.04
C ALA A 913 -34.33 1.74 21.30
N PRO A 914 -34.50 3.03 21.00
CA PRO A 914 -35.81 3.66 21.03
C PRO A 914 -36.77 2.96 20.07
N GLU A 915 -38.05 3.02 20.41
CA GLU A 915 -39.10 2.54 19.52
C GLU A 915 -39.12 3.41 18.27
N ALA A 916 -39.10 2.79 17.08
CA ALA A 916 -38.94 3.56 15.85
C ALA A 916 -40.10 4.53 15.65
N HIS A 917 -39.78 5.81 15.61
CA HIS A 917 -40.69 6.87 15.24
C HIS A 917 -40.08 7.61 14.05
N ILE A 918 -40.89 7.88 13.03
CA ILE A 918 -40.45 8.59 11.82
C ILE A 918 -39.91 9.97 12.25
N GLY A 919 -38.61 10.21 12.03
CA GLY A 919 -37.96 11.50 12.27
C GLY A 919 -37.35 11.75 13.66
N ALA A 920 -37.24 10.74 14.53
CA ALA A 920 -36.58 10.88 15.84
C ALA A 920 -35.18 10.25 15.88
N PRO A 921 -34.25 10.80 16.69
CA PRO A 921 -32.95 10.21 16.88
C PRO A 921 -33.03 8.85 17.58
N ASP A 922 -32.46 7.85 16.93
CA ASP A 922 -32.43 6.45 17.30
C ASP A 922 -31.06 6.06 17.90
N VAL A 923 -30.95 6.16 19.23
CA VAL A 923 -29.74 5.77 19.99
C VAL A 923 -29.91 4.39 20.59
N SER A 924 -29.16 3.40 20.12
CA SER A 924 -29.18 2.04 20.69
C SER A 924 -27.94 1.69 21.51
N LEU A 925 -28.11 1.19 22.73
CA LEU A 925 -27.06 0.62 23.57
C LEU A 925 -27.11 -0.91 23.49
N ALA A 926 -25.99 -1.58 23.27
CA ALA A 926 -25.88 -3.02 23.35
C ALA A 926 -24.79 -3.46 24.33
N ILE A 927 -25.02 -4.57 25.01
CA ILE A 927 -24.05 -5.26 25.85
C ILE A 927 -24.00 -6.69 25.36
N GLN A 928 -22.81 -7.23 25.11
CA GLN A 928 -22.65 -8.57 24.58
C GLN A 928 -21.53 -9.31 25.29
N ALA A 929 -21.78 -10.55 25.67
CA ALA A 929 -20.78 -11.50 26.13
C ALA A 929 -20.58 -12.57 25.04
N THR A 930 -19.34 -12.90 24.71
CA THR A 930 -19.01 -13.95 23.75
C THR A 930 -18.03 -14.93 24.36
N ARG A 931 -18.24 -16.23 24.12
CA ARG A 931 -17.32 -17.31 24.45
C ARG A 931 -16.87 -17.98 23.17
N ARG A 932 -15.56 -18.04 22.94
CA ARG A 932 -14.97 -18.71 21.78
C ARG A 932 -14.11 -19.88 22.25
N GLU A 933 -14.23 -21.02 21.58
CA GLU A 933 -13.46 -22.23 21.87
C GLU A 933 -12.79 -22.72 20.59
N GLY A 934 -11.47 -22.89 20.61
CA GLY A 934 -10.68 -23.46 19.51
C GLY A 934 -10.22 -24.89 19.80
N LEU A 935 -9.86 -25.66 18.76
CA LEU A 935 -9.37 -27.04 18.90
C LEU A 935 -8.06 -27.19 19.70
N LEU A 936 -7.22 -26.16 19.70
CA LEU A 936 -5.89 -26.16 20.32
C LEU A 936 -5.65 -24.98 21.28
N MET A 937 -6.69 -24.18 21.57
CA MET A 937 -6.58 -22.99 22.42
C MET A 937 -7.60 -23.03 23.57
N PRO A 938 -7.24 -22.51 24.77
CA PRO A 938 -8.19 -22.36 25.88
C PRO A 938 -9.36 -21.44 25.49
N ALA A 939 -10.50 -21.65 26.13
CA ALA A 939 -11.71 -20.87 25.85
C ALA A 939 -11.48 -19.38 26.16
N ASP A 940 -11.73 -18.52 25.19
CA ASP A 940 -11.68 -17.06 25.31
C ASP A 940 -13.07 -16.52 25.66
N HIS A 941 -13.13 -15.57 26.59
CA HIS A 941 -14.36 -14.95 27.09
C HIS A 941 -14.25 -13.43 26.96
N ARG A 942 -15.21 -12.82 26.27
CA ARG A 942 -15.26 -11.36 26.05
C ARG A 942 -16.58 -10.79 26.51
N ILE A 943 -16.56 -9.56 27.02
CA ILE A 943 -17.74 -8.74 27.27
C ILE A 943 -17.49 -7.38 26.64
N GLY A 944 -18.39 -6.95 25.76
CA GLY A 944 -18.35 -5.67 25.08
C GLY A 944 -19.60 -4.84 25.35
N ILE A 945 -19.44 -3.52 25.30
CA ILE A 945 -20.54 -2.55 25.32
C ILE A 945 -20.44 -1.76 24.02
N GLU A 946 -21.56 -1.56 23.36
CA GLU A 946 -21.68 -0.89 22.08
C GLU A 946 -22.77 0.18 22.18
N ILE A 947 -22.52 1.38 21.64
CA ILE A 947 -23.51 2.46 21.58
C ILE A 947 -23.60 2.89 20.11
N ARG A 948 -24.82 2.95 19.59
CA ARG A 948 -25.14 3.38 18.23
C ARG A 948 -26.06 4.59 18.32
N GLY A 949 -25.90 5.56 17.46
CA GLY A 949 -26.79 6.71 17.34
C GLY A 949 -27.12 6.98 15.87
N ARG A 950 -28.40 7.19 15.59
CA ARG A 950 -28.92 7.70 14.31
C ARG A 950 -29.66 8.99 14.67
N TRP A 951 -29.39 10.13 14.04
CA TRP A 951 -30.04 11.41 14.35
C TRP A 951 -30.72 11.99 13.11
#